data_AF-A0A3E0PP49-F1
#
_entry.id   AF-A0A3E0PP49-F1
#
_cell.length_a   1.000
_cell.length_b   1.000
_cell.length_c   1.000
_cell.angle_alpha   90.00
_cell.angle_beta   90.00
_cell.angle_gamma   90.00
#
_symmetry.space_group_name_H-M   'P 1'
#
loop_
_entity.id
_entity.type
_entity.pdbx_description
1 polymer ?
#
loop_
_entity_poly.entity_id
_entity_poly.type
_entity_poly.pdbx_seq_one_letter_code
_entity_poly.pdbx_strand_id
1 'polypeptide(L)'
;MSRRIAWGVGSAAVLLPLLSSAPADETTSAWTNDLAPIEAGDWNYDRAAHLLERAGFGGTPAEIEKLSALSPAEAVDALVDYEDVDASQLPAFEPSGIYPNGHKFRSLQEIVPKALLTGMAFGIKASQEGPLRFQPAINEFYTLLWSEHMEMQRAALWWAERMLNTPRPMEEKLTLFWHDHFATSQSKLMNYELMLAHVDMLRRHANGNFRELLVAVAQDPAMLIWLDNKDNVKGKPNENFAREIMELFTMGEGRGYSEQDIREMARAFTGWTTKPVETVDDKAEFIDNPKLHDDGEKTFLGRSGKFDGYDAIDIILEQPATPRYIAGKLYKYFVREELDQTVNEQLARQLVEANYDLKPLLKTILLSKDFYSDASVGTQIKSPVHFLVSTCRKLELDRLPGVPDYVETSGTQLGQLLFYPPNVAGWPGDRSWINPATLLSRGNYVYAMLFPDPEAYPAPDKVGPEGYRKIPLMFPEYDIVPHVWSEESQKMEPVSLAQYDRHLAGLSAGMMAKKEKNDAEKPDRAPQMMKPDDSQPKSRMSQIAHGEQFNLAVGVYTGYVQAFDRVKPRPRTTVNVNFSALAEQGQVQTAEEAVDYFARRFLSVPLADQRRAAIVDFLTGELGGKPLDFTQAATEEALRRTVHLILSAPEYQLG
;
A
#
# COMPACT_ATOMS: atom_id res chain seq x y z
N MET A 1 -39.32 -14.18 49.99
CA MET A 1 -38.70 -15.41 49.43
C MET A 1 -38.14 -15.05 48.07
N SER A 2 -36.83 -14.76 47.99
CA SER A 2 -35.79 -15.71 47.53
C SER A 2 -35.94 -15.99 46.03
N ARG A 3 -35.00 -15.68 45.12
CA ARG A 3 -33.56 -15.43 45.19
C ARG A 3 -33.15 -14.55 44.00
N ARG A 4 -32.31 -13.54 44.24
CA ARG A 4 -31.42 -12.94 43.24
C ARG A 4 -30.18 -13.83 43.14
N ILE A 5 -29.81 -14.25 41.93
CA ILE A 5 -28.50 -14.85 41.65
C ILE A 5 -27.78 -13.88 40.71
N ALA A 6 -26.74 -13.25 41.25
CA ALA A 6 -25.79 -12.45 40.51
C ALA A 6 -24.85 -13.38 39.73
N TRP A 7 -24.67 -13.11 38.45
CA TRP A 7 -23.50 -13.58 37.70
C TRP A 7 -22.60 -12.37 37.49
N GLY A 8 -21.48 -12.36 38.20
CA GLY A 8 -20.41 -11.41 37.99
C GLY A 8 -19.78 -11.67 36.62
N VAL A 9 -19.70 -10.64 35.80
CA VAL A 9 -18.86 -10.63 34.61
C VAL A 9 -17.44 -10.42 35.11
N GLY A 10 -16.73 -11.53 35.33
CA GLY A 10 -15.29 -11.51 35.50
C GLY A 10 -14.67 -11.12 34.17
N SER A 11 -14.05 -9.94 34.11
CA SER A 11 -13.11 -9.58 33.06
C SER A 11 -11.96 -10.58 33.08
N ALA A 12 -12.02 -11.58 32.22
CA ALA A 12 -10.85 -12.42 31.93
C ALA A 12 -9.89 -11.56 31.09
N ALA A 13 -8.97 -10.89 31.77
CA ALA A 13 -7.76 -10.39 31.15
C ALA A 13 -7.04 -11.61 30.55
N VAL A 14 -7.03 -11.69 29.23
CA VAL A 14 -6.15 -12.62 28.51
C VAL A 14 -4.74 -12.13 28.75
N LEU A 15 -4.08 -12.70 29.75
CA LEU A 15 -2.64 -12.58 29.96
C LEU A 15 -1.95 -13.25 28.78
N LEU A 16 -1.48 -12.45 27.83
CA LEU A 16 -0.47 -12.85 26.87
C LEU A 16 0.77 -13.30 27.65
N PRO A 17 1.42 -14.41 27.27
CA PRO A 17 2.69 -14.77 27.88
C PRO A 17 3.69 -13.68 27.54
N LEU A 18 4.36 -13.17 28.58
CA LEU A 18 5.55 -12.34 28.47
C LEU A 18 6.49 -13.01 27.47
N LEU A 19 6.78 -12.32 26.37
CA LEU A 19 7.93 -12.61 25.54
C LEU A 19 9.13 -12.64 26.49
N SER A 20 9.72 -13.81 26.66
CA SER A 20 10.99 -13.96 27.37
C SER A 20 12.05 -13.24 26.55
N SER A 21 12.30 -11.97 26.90
CA SER A 21 13.48 -11.24 26.47
C SER A 21 14.70 -12.11 26.76
N ALA A 22 15.52 -12.35 25.75
CA ALA A 22 16.90 -12.75 25.97
C ALA A 22 17.54 -11.80 27.02
N PRO A 23 18.49 -12.26 27.84
CA PRO A 23 19.18 -11.37 28.76
C PRO A 23 19.77 -10.21 27.95
N ALA A 24 19.22 -9.02 28.16
CA ALA A 24 19.73 -7.77 27.60
C ALA A 24 21.21 -7.66 27.97
N ASP A 25 22.06 -7.37 26.99
CA ASP A 25 23.43 -6.99 27.29
C ASP A 25 23.34 -5.64 28.01
N GLU A 26 23.82 -5.55 29.26
CA GLU A 26 23.62 -4.34 30.09
C GLU A 26 24.13 -3.07 29.35
N THR A 27 25.08 -3.23 28.42
CA THR A 27 25.62 -2.18 27.56
C THR A 27 24.64 -1.67 26.51
N THR A 28 23.85 -2.52 25.84
CA THR A 28 22.92 -2.09 24.77
C THR A 28 21.62 -1.52 25.32
N SER A 29 21.24 -1.89 26.55
CA SER A 29 20.11 -1.28 27.26
C SER A 29 20.32 0.23 27.52
N ALA A 30 21.57 0.63 27.78
CA ALA A 30 21.96 2.02 28.03
C ALA A 30 21.97 2.91 26.77
N TRP A 31 21.86 2.32 25.58
CA TRP A 31 21.87 3.04 24.29
C TRP A 31 20.51 3.63 23.92
N THR A 32 19.47 3.29 24.65
CA THR A 32 18.11 3.78 24.38
C THR A 32 18.09 5.32 24.44
N ASN A 33 17.62 5.95 23.36
CA ASN A 33 17.58 7.39 23.11
C ASN A 33 18.96 8.06 22.92
N ASP A 34 20.03 7.31 22.68
CA ASP A 34 21.37 7.85 22.40
C ASP A 34 21.62 8.01 20.89
N LEU A 35 21.64 9.26 20.42
CA LEU A 35 21.93 9.62 19.03
C LEU A 35 23.43 9.62 18.68
N ALA A 36 24.32 9.32 19.63
CA ALA A 36 25.74 9.17 19.32
C ALA A 36 25.95 8.00 18.34
N PRO A 37 26.90 8.12 17.39
CA PRO A 37 27.15 7.05 16.43
C PRO A 37 27.69 5.79 17.12
N ILE A 38 27.32 4.62 16.60
CA ILE A 38 27.87 3.33 17.01
C ILE A 38 29.37 3.25 16.68
N GLU A 39 30.12 2.57 17.55
CA GLU A 39 31.57 2.43 17.40
C GLU A 39 31.94 1.23 16.52
N ALA A 40 33.12 1.27 15.88
CA ALA A 40 33.57 0.19 15.01
C ALA A 40 33.74 -1.16 15.75
N GLY A 41 34.09 -1.14 17.04
CA GLY A 41 34.20 -2.35 17.86
C GLY A 41 32.86 -3.02 18.16
N ASP A 42 31.77 -2.27 18.00
CA ASP A 42 30.41 -2.75 18.12
C ASP A 42 29.86 -3.26 16.77
N TRP A 43 30.41 -2.85 15.63
CA TRP A 43 29.90 -3.30 14.34
C TRP A 43 30.09 -4.80 14.11
N ASN A 44 29.04 -5.48 13.65
CA ASN A 44 29.08 -6.92 13.38
C ASN A 44 28.03 -7.33 12.35
N TYR A 45 28.03 -8.62 12.00
CA TYR A 45 27.10 -9.23 11.06
C TYR A 45 25.63 -8.96 11.42
N ASP A 46 25.24 -9.14 12.68
CA ASP A 46 23.84 -9.01 13.11
C ASP A 46 23.36 -7.54 13.06
N ARG A 47 24.24 -6.58 13.39
CA ARG A 47 23.96 -5.14 13.26
C ARG A 47 23.88 -4.70 11.79
N ALA A 48 24.70 -5.28 10.91
CA ALA A 48 24.57 -5.07 9.46
C ALA A 48 23.27 -5.69 8.91
N ALA A 49 22.87 -6.86 9.40
CA ALA A 49 21.60 -7.49 9.05
C ALA A 49 20.41 -6.64 9.50
N HIS A 50 20.44 -6.12 10.72
CA HIS A 50 19.44 -5.19 11.23
C HIS A 50 19.35 -3.94 10.34
N LEU A 51 20.49 -3.32 10.00
CA LEU A 51 20.51 -2.16 9.11
C LEU A 51 19.83 -2.45 7.76
N LEU A 52 20.10 -3.60 7.13
CA LEU A 52 19.46 -3.99 5.87
C LEU A 52 17.96 -4.32 6.01
N GLU A 53 17.53 -4.85 7.15
CA GLU A 53 16.11 -5.10 7.43
C GLU A 53 15.32 -3.78 7.56
N ARG A 54 15.92 -2.77 8.18
CA ARG A 54 15.28 -1.46 8.43
C ARG A 54 15.39 -0.48 7.27
N ALA A 55 16.59 -0.32 6.71
CA ALA A 55 16.89 0.59 5.61
C ALA A 55 16.69 -0.05 4.22
N GLY A 56 16.17 -1.28 4.18
CA GLY A 56 15.84 -2.00 2.96
C GLY A 56 14.68 -2.96 3.20
N PHE A 57 14.77 -4.14 2.61
CA PHE A 57 13.80 -5.22 2.79
C PHE A 57 14.50 -6.50 3.25
N GLY A 58 15.51 -6.36 4.11
CA GLY A 58 16.42 -7.45 4.50
C GLY A 58 17.56 -7.65 3.50
N GLY A 59 18.53 -8.49 3.87
CA GLY A 59 19.68 -8.84 3.03
C GLY A 59 19.84 -10.34 2.82
N THR A 60 20.41 -10.73 1.70
CA THR A 60 21.00 -12.07 1.53
C THR A 60 22.23 -12.22 2.44
N PRO A 61 22.67 -13.43 2.80
CA PRO A 61 23.89 -13.62 3.59
C PRO A 61 25.11 -12.92 2.97
N ALA A 62 25.27 -13.00 1.64
CA ALA A 62 26.37 -12.35 0.94
C ALA A 62 26.32 -10.81 1.03
N GLU A 63 25.13 -10.21 0.98
CA GLU A 63 24.97 -8.77 1.18
C GLU A 63 25.27 -8.35 2.62
N ILE A 64 24.84 -9.13 3.60
CA ILE A 64 25.12 -8.87 5.02
C ILE A 64 26.62 -9.00 5.30
N GLU A 65 27.27 -10.05 4.80
CA GLU A 65 28.72 -10.23 4.91
C GLU A 65 29.46 -9.04 4.31
N LYS A 66 29.10 -8.63 3.08
CA LYS A 66 29.68 -7.47 2.40
C LYS A 66 29.52 -6.19 3.23
N LEU A 67 28.33 -5.95 3.78
CA LEU A 67 28.06 -4.73 4.54
C LEU A 67 28.75 -4.75 5.92
N SER A 68 28.82 -5.90 6.57
CA SER A 68 29.49 -6.07 7.87
C SER A 68 31.02 -5.94 7.80
N ALA A 69 31.60 -6.11 6.61
CA ALA A 69 33.02 -5.90 6.37
C ALA A 69 33.40 -4.40 6.25
N LEU A 70 32.43 -3.51 6.08
CA LEU A 70 32.64 -2.06 6.08
C LEU A 70 32.62 -1.50 7.51
N SER A 71 33.12 -0.28 7.71
CA SER A 71 32.80 0.46 8.94
C SER A 71 31.32 0.86 8.98
N PRO A 72 30.73 1.14 10.17
CA PRO A 72 29.35 1.61 10.27
C PRO A 72 29.02 2.80 9.37
N ALA A 73 29.93 3.79 9.33
CA ALA A 73 29.77 4.98 8.50
C ALA A 73 29.73 4.64 7.01
N GLU A 74 30.67 3.83 6.51
CA GLU A 74 30.71 3.39 5.12
C GLU A 74 29.47 2.55 4.75
N ALA A 75 28.99 1.70 5.67
CA ALA A 75 27.79 0.90 5.48
C ALA A 75 26.52 1.78 5.35
N VAL A 76 26.37 2.78 6.21
CA VAL A 76 25.24 3.73 6.14
C VAL A 76 25.37 4.64 4.91
N ASP A 77 26.56 5.11 4.58
CA ASP A 77 26.80 5.92 3.39
C ASP A 77 26.47 5.14 2.10
N ALA A 78 26.83 3.86 2.02
CA ALA A 78 26.49 2.99 0.89
C ALA A 78 24.96 2.82 0.69
N LEU A 79 24.17 2.99 1.76
CA LEU A 79 22.72 2.92 1.71
C LEU A 79 22.07 4.30 1.51
N VAL A 80 22.59 5.37 2.08
CA VAL A 80 21.98 6.71 2.01
C VAL A 80 22.41 7.48 0.75
N ASP A 81 23.67 7.33 0.33
CA ASP A 81 24.24 7.99 -0.86
C ASP A 81 24.21 7.05 -2.08
N TYR A 82 23.05 6.48 -2.35
CA TYR A 82 22.85 5.48 -3.40
C TYR A 82 22.87 6.05 -4.82
N GLU A 83 22.94 7.37 -5.01
CA GLU A 83 22.77 8.01 -6.33
C GLU A 83 23.85 7.59 -7.34
N ASP A 84 25.06 7.29 -6.85
CA ASP A 84 26.20 6.83 -7.65
C ASP A 84 26.18 5.31 -7.92
N VAL A 85 25.27 4.55 -7.29
CA VAL A 85 25.15 3.10 -7.48
C VAL A 85 24.40 2.81 -8.77
N ASP A 86 25.01 2.16 -9.77
CA ASP A 86 24.32 1.86 -11.02
C ASP A 86 23.09 0.95 -10.82
N ALA A 87 21.91 1.47 -11.16
CA ALA A 87 20.63 0.74 -11.14
C ALA A 87 20.03 0.54 -12.54
N SER A 88 20.81 0.78 -13.61
CA SER A 88 20.36 0.67 -15.01
C SER A 88 19.93 -0.75 -15.42
N GLN A 89 20.36 -1.77 -14.66
CA GLN A 89 19.96 -3.17 -14.88
C GLN A 89 18.51 -3.45 -14.46
N LEU A 90 17.89 -2.58 -13.66
CA LEU A 90 16.50 -2.77 -13.27
C LEU A 90 15.57 -2.49 -14.47
N PRO A 91 14.69 -3.45 -14.84
CA PRO A 91 13.80 -3.25 -15.96
C PRO A 91 12.81 -2.10 -15.68
N ALA A 92 12.58 -1.26 -16.69
CA ALA A 92 11.49 -0.30 -16.68
C ALA A 92 10.14 -1.04 -16.76
N PHE A 93 9.06 -0.41 -16.26
CA PHE A 93 7.73 -0.95 -16.47
C PHE A 93 7.41 -0.91 -17.96
N GLU A 94 6.96 -2.03 -18.53
CA GLU A 94 6.51 -2.10 -19.93
C GLU A 94 4.98 -2.10 -20.02
N PRO A 95 4.36 -1.01 -20.50
CA PRO A 95 2.92 -0.95 -20.70
C PRO A 95 2.40 -2.02 -21.67
N SER A 96 1.15 -2.44 -21.48
CA SER A 96 0.45 -3.38 -22.37
C SER A 96 -0.10 -2.71 -23.64
N GLY A 97 -0.22 -1.38 -23.66
CA GLY A 97 -0.90 -0.67 -24.75
C GLY A 97 -2.43 -0.74 -24.63
N ILE A 98 -2.97 -0.50 -23.42
CA ILE A 98 -4.39 -0.71 -23.09
C ILE A 98 -5.37 0.26 -23.77
N TYR A 99 -4.87 1.27 -24.50
CA TYR A 99 -5.65 2.31 -25.17
C TYR A 99 -5.61 2.19 -26.71
N PRO A 100 -6.11 1.10 -27.32
CA PRO A 100 -5.99 0.88 -28.77
C PRO A 100 -6.75 1.92 -29.61
N ASN A 101 -7.77 2.56 -29.02
CA ASN A 101 -8.55 3.63 -29.65
C ASN A 101 -7.98 5.03 -29.37
N GLY A 102 -6.82 5.13 -28.71
CA GLY A 102 -6.15 6.39 -28.40
C GLY A 102 -6.81 7.21 -27.29
N HIS A 103 -7.78 6.65 -26.55
CA HIS A 103 -8.49 7.34 -25.46
C HIS A 103 -8.21 6.70 -24.11
N LYS A 104 -7.98 7.54 -23.09
CA LYS A 104 -7.79 7.09 -21.71
C LYS A 104 -9.14 6.89 -21.00
N PHE A 105 -9.12 6.16 -19.89
CA PHE A 105 -10.33 5.92 -19.10
C PHE A 105 -10.92 7.23 -18.56
N ARG A 106 -12.26 7.32 -18.57
CA ARG A 106 -13.04 8.45 -18.05
C ARG A 106 -14.36 7.92 -17.49
N SER A 107 -14.89 8.56 -16.44
CA SER A 107 -16.11 8.10 -15.79
C SER A 107 -17.34 8.18 -16.70
N LEU A 108 -18.35 7.33 -16.46
CA LEU A 108 -19.63 7.39 -17.21
C LEU A 108 -20.28 8.77 -17.12
N GLN A 109 -20.16 9.46 -15.99
CA GLN A 109 -20.73 10.80 -15.80
C GLN A 109 -20.16 11.82 -16.78
N GLU A 110 -18.90 11.66 -17.17
CA GLU A 110 -18.22 12.56 -18.10
C GLU A 110 -18.49 12.15 -19.56
N ILE A 111 -18.47 10.86 -19.86
CA ILE A 111 -18.54 10.39 -21.25
C ILE A 111 -19.97 10.29 -21.78
N VAL A 112 -20.96 9.95 -20.96
CA VAL A 112 -22.34 9.74 -21.43
C VAL A 112 -22.94 11.02 -22.02
N PRO A 113 -22.81 12.21 -21.40
CA PRO A 113 -23.28 13.45 -22.00
C PRO A 113 -22.62 13.74 -23.35
N LYS A 114 -21.30 13.53 -23.47
CA LYS A 114 -20.53 13.71 -24.72
C LYS A 114 -20.99 12.73 -25.79
N ALA A 115 -21.23 11.47 -25.42
CA ALA A 115 -21.73 10.42 -26.30
C ALA A 115 -23.12 10.77 -26.85
N LEU A 116 -24.03 11.25 -26.02
CA LEU A 116 -25.38 11.61 -26.43
C LEU A 116 -25.42 12.83 -27.35
N LEU A 117 -24.51 13.78 -27.15
CA LEU A 117 -24.42 14.99 -27.98
C LEU A 117 -23.75 14.72 -29.34
N THR A 118 -22.71 13.89 -29.35
CA THR A 118 -21.86 13.71 -30.54
C THR A 118 -22.09 12.39 -31.27
N GLY A 119 -22.77 11.43 -30.64
CA GLY A 119 -22.84 10.05 -31.09
C GLY A 119 -21.53 9.27 -30.96
N MET A 120 -20.53 9.79 -30.22
CA MET A 120 -19.20 9.18 -30.09
C MET A 120 -18.67 9.23 -28.64
N ALA A 121 -18.03 8.16 -28.19
CA ALA A 121 -17.29 8.09 -26.93
C ALA A 121 -16.09 7.16 -27.06
N PHE A 122 -14.96 7.52 -26.45
CA PHE A 122 -13.68 6.78 -26.55
C PHE A 122 -13.26 6.48 -28.00
N GLY A 123 -13.54 7.39 -28.94
CA GLY A 123 -13.26 7.18 -30.37
C GLY A 123 -14.22 6.21 -31.06
N ILE A 124 -15.20 5.66 -30.32
CA ILE A 124 -16.18 4.70 -30.82
C ILE A 124 -17.49 5.40 -31.12
N LYS A 125 -18.00 5.17 -32.34
CA LYS A 125 -19.28 5.69 -32.80
C LYS A 125 -20.42 4.79 -32.32
N ALA A 126 -21.51 5.41 -31.87
CA ALA A 126 -22.76 4.71 -31.57
C ALA A 126 -23.32 4.03 -32.84
N SER A 127 -23.94 2.86 -32.66
CA SER A 127 -24.66 2.19 -33.75
C SER A 127 -25.78 3.07 -34.27
N GLN A 128 -25.92 3.14 -35.59
CA GLN A 128 -26.97 3.90 -36.25
C GLN A 128 -28.30 3.13 -36.33
N GLU A 129 -28.27 1.82 -36.11
CA GLU A 129 -29.42 0.91 -36.25
C GLU A 129 -29.58 -0.01 -35.02
N GLY A 130 -30.81 -0.44 -34.77
CA GLY A 130 -31.15 -1.40 -33.71
C GLY A 130 -31.31 -0.81 -32.29
N PRO A 131 -31.78 -1.64 -31.33
CA PRO A 131 -31.70 -1.34 -29.90
C PRO A 131 -30.23 -1.35 -29.44
N LEU A 132 -29.94 -0.75 -28.28
CA LEU A 132 -28.59 -0.73 -27.69
C LEU A 132 -27.52 0.08 -28.47
N ARG A 133 -27.90 1.22 -29.05
CA ARG A 133 -27.02 2.05 -29.90
C ARG A 133 -25.66 2.41 -29.27
N PHE A 134 -25.58 2.59 -27.95
CA PHE A 134 -24.35 2.94 -27.25
C PHE A 134 -23.60 1.73 -26.68
N GLN A 135 -24.04 0.49 -26.94
CA GLN A 135 -23.38 -0.71 -26.43
C GLN A 135 -21.88 -0.77 -26.74
N PRO A 136 -21.40 -0.43 -27.96
CA PRO A 136 -19.96 -0.48 -28.25
C PRO A 136 -19.13 0.44 -27.34
N ALA A 137 -19.63 1.64 -27.05
CA ALA A 137 -18.96 2.59 -26.15
C ALA A 137 -19.01 2.12 -24.68
N ILE A 138 -20.11 1.49 -24.27
CA ILE A 138 -20.23 0.90 -22.93
C ILE A 138 -19.32 -0.32 -22.77
N ASN A 139 -19.18 -1.16 -23.80
CA ASN A 139 -18.22 -2.25 -23.81
C ASN A 139 -16.81 -1.69 -23.62
N GLU A 140 -16.43 -0.66 -24.38
CA GLU A 140 -15.12 -0.02 -24.25
C GLU A 140 -14.89 0.64 -22.89
N PHE A 141 -15.90 1.28 -22.32
CA PHE A 141 -15.82 1.81 -20.95
C PHE A 141 -15.37 0.72 -19.97
N TYR A 142 -16.04 -0.43 -20.00
CA TYR A 142 -15.69 -1.54 -19.12
C TYR A 142 -14.36 -2.20 -19.51
N THR A 143 -14.02 -2.28 -20.80
CA THR A 143 -12.71 -2.77 -21.22
C THR A 143 -11.59 -1.92 -20.65
N LEU A 144 -11.69 -0.59 -20.77
CA LEU A 144 -10.73 0.34 -20.21
C LEU A 144 -10.69 0.26 -18.68
N LEU A 145 -11.84 0.19 -18.00
CA LEU A 145 -11.92 0.05 -16.55
C LEU A 145 -11.14 -1.18 -16.06
N TRP A 146 -11.38 -2.33 -16.68
CA TRP A 146 -10.71 -3.58 -16.30
C TRP A 146 -9.24 -3.59 -16.73
N SER A 147 -8.92 -3.06 -17.91
CA SER A 147 -7.53 -2.96 -18.35
C SER A 147 -6.70 -2.05 -17.44
N GLU A 148 -7.23 -0.91 -17.00
CA GLU A 148 -6.57 -0.04 -16.01
C GLU A 148 -6.30 -0.76 -14.69
N HIS A 149 -7.29 -1.50 -14.19
CA HIS A 149 -7.14 -2.26 -12.95
C HIS A 149 -6.06 -3.33 -13.07
N MET A 150 -6.11 -4.15 -14.12
CA MET A 150 -5.14 -5.22 -14.34
C MET A 150 -3.73 -4.67 -14.65
N GLU A 151 -3.64 -3.55 -15.38
CA GLU A 151 -2.38 -2.88 -15.66
C GLU A 151 -1.75 -2.32 -14.38
N MET A 152 -2.56 -1.75 -13.47
CA MET A 152 -2.08 -1.33 -12.16
C MET A 152 -1.59 -2.51 -11.31
N GLN A 153 -2.27 -3.66 -11.36
CA GLN A 153 -1.80 -4.87 -10.67
C GLN A 153 -0.45 -5.36 -11.20
N ARG A 154 -0.19 -5.21 -12.51
CA ARG A 154 1.14 -5.47 -13.08
C ARG A 154 2.18 -4.47 -12.60
N ALA A 155 1.83 -3.18 -12.53
CA ALA A 155 2.70 -2.15 -11.99
C ALA A 155 3.04 -2.42 -10.51
N ALA A 156 2.07 -2.86 -9.71
CA ALA A 156 2.28 -3.25 -8.31
C ALA A 156 3.28 -4.42 -8.18
N LEU A 157 3.12 -5.47 -8.99
CA LEU A 157 4.08 -6.57 -9.03
C LEU A 157 5.47 -6.10 -9.48
N TRP A 158 5.56 -5.30 -10.54
CA TRP A 158 6.81 -4.74 -11.04
C TRP A 158 7.54 -3.93 -9.97
N TRP A 159 6.83 -3.07 -9.23
CA TRP A 159 7.46 -2.28 -8.18
C TRP A 159 7.96 -3.17 -7.03
N ALA A 160 7.20 -4.21 -6.67
CA ALA A 160 7.66 -5.19 -5.67
C ALA A 160 8.88 -6.01 -6.16
N GLU A 161 8.96 -6.36 -7.45
CA GLU A 161 10.14 -6.99 -8.03
C GLU A 161 11.35 -6.05 -8.07
N ARG A 162 11.13 -4.73 -8.21
CA ARG A 162 12.20 -3.74 -8.02
C ARG A 162 12.70 -3.70 -6.58
N MET A 163 11.80 -3.72 -5.59
CA MET A 163 12.17 -3.79 -4.17
C MET A 163 12.98 -5.07 -3.84
N LEU A 164 12.69 -6.17 -4.53
CA LEU A 164 13.42 -7.44 -4.40
C LEU A 164 14.85 -7.34 -4.96
N ASN A 165 15.01 -6.74 -6.16
CA ASN A 165 16.24 -6.84 -6.95
C ASN A 165 17.10 -5.56 -7.00
N THR A 166 16.65 -4.46 -6.42
CA THR A 166 17.36 -3.17 -6.51
C THR A 166 18.72 -3.21 -5.80
N PRO A 167 19.79 -2.66 -6.40
CA PRO A 167 21.03 -2.38 -5.68
C PRO A 167 20.93 -1.13 -4.80
N ARG A 168 19.80 -0.41 -4.83
CA ARG A 168 19.49 0.80 -4.05
C ARG A 168 18.30 0.56 -3.10
N PRO A 169 18.41 -0.32 -2.09
CA PRO A 169 17.27 -0.71 -1.27
C PRO A 169 16.66 0.46 -0.49
N MET A 170 17.48 1.42 -0.04
CA MET A 170 17.01 2.62 0.66
C MET A 170 16.14 3.53 -0.22
N GLU A 171 16.44 3.63 -1.52
CA GLU A 171 15.67 4.41 -2.48
C GLU A 171 14.23 3.90 -2.56
N GLU A 172 14.03 2.59 -2.74
CA GLU A 172 12.69 1.99 -2.81
C GLU A 172 12.00 1.96 -1.44
N LYS A 173 12.76 1.80 -0.34
CA LYS A 173 12.24 1.86 1.03
C LYS A 173 11.68 3.24 1.37
N LEU A 174 12.41 4.31 1.06
CA LEU A 174 11.95 5.69 1.20
C LEU A 174 10.82 6.02 0.23
N THR A 175 10.86 5.50 -1.00
CA THR A 175 9.75 5.69 -1.96
C THR A 175 8.45 5.12 -1.43
N LEU A 176 8.48 3.91 -0.83
CA LEU A 176 7.30 3.32 -0.18
C LEU A 176 6.83 4.15 1.02
N PHE A 177 7.76 4.62 1.87
CA PHE A 177 7.44 5.52 2.98
C PHE A 177 6.76 6.81 2.50
N TRP A 178 7.30 7.44 1.46
CA TRP A 178 6.71 8.67 0.92
C TRP A 178 5.41 8.44 0.20
N HIS A 179 5.20 7.29 -0.44
CA HIS A 179 3.92 6.96 -1.06
C HIS A 179 2.83 6.69 -0.01
N ASP A 180 3.21 6.14 1.15
CA ASP A 180 2.33 6.03 2.30
C ASP A 180 2.01 7.40 2.92
N HIS A 181 3.02 8.28 3.03
CA HIS A 181 2.87 9.62 3.62
C HIS A 181 2.12 10.61 2.72
N PHE A 182 2.41 10.63 1.43
CA PHE A 182 1.76 11.46 0.40
C PHE A 182 0.78 10.60 -0.42
N ALA A 183 -0.13 9.93 0.27
CA ALA A 183 -0.99 8.92 -0.32
C ALA A 183 -1.84 9.45 -1.49
N THR A 184 -1.71 8.78 -2.63
CA THR A 184 -2.60 8.87 -3.80
C THR A 184 -3.07 7.46 -4.14
N SER A 185 -4.32 7.31 -4.61
CA SER A 185 -4.91 5.98 -4.84
C SER A 185 -5.44 5.81 -6.24
N GLN A 186 -5.07 4.69 -6.86
CA GLN A 186 -5.61 4.28 -8.16
C GLN A 186 -7.14 4.19 -8.11
N SER A 187 -7.74 3.90 -6.94
CA SER A 187 -9.20 3.84 -6.74
C SER A 187 -9.97 5.09 -7.20
N LYS A 188 -9.36 6.28 -7.12
CA LYS A 188 -9.96 7.54 -7.64
C LYS A 188 -9.32 7.96 -8.96
N LEU A 189 -8.01 7.78 -9.12
CA LEU A 189 -7.28 8.27 -10.28
C LEU A 189 -7.60 7.49 -11.55
N MET A 190 -7.73 6.17 -11.44
CA MET A 190 -8.06 5.26 -12.55
C MET A 190 -7.22 5.53 -13.81
N ASN A 191 -5.92 5.76 -13.60
CA ASN A 191 -4.95 6.08 -14.63
C ASN A 191 -3.56 5.62 -14.16
N TYR A 192 -3.11 4.49 -14.70
CA TYR A 192 -1.86 3.88 -14.25
C TYR A 192 -0.62 4.74 -14.53
N GLU A 193 -0.64 5.55 -15.59
CA GLU A 193 0.48 6.43 -15.95
C GLU A 193 0.69 7.53 -14.92
N LEU A 194 -0.40 8.08 -14.36
CA LEU A 194 -0.34 9.08 -13.28
C LEU A 194 0.29 8.49 -12.01
N MET A 195 -0.12 7.28 -11.63
CA MET A 195 0.41 6.61 -10.45
C MET A 195 1.90 6.25 -10.58
N LEU A 196 2.31 5.78 -11.76
CA LEU A 196 3.72 5.52 -12.06
C LEU A 196 4.54 6.81 -12.02
N ALA A 197 4.06 7.88 -12.64
CA ALA A 197 4.73 9.18 -12.62
C ALA A 197 4.85 9.76 -11.19
N HIS A 198 3.82 9.59 -10.37
CA HIS A 198 3.83 9.98 -8.97
C HIS A 198 4.90 9.22 -8.17
N VAL A 199 4.94 7.89 -8.27
CA VAL A 199 5.97 7.07 -7.58
C VAL A 199 7.37 7.38 -8.11
N ASP A 200 7.54 7.62 -9.40
CA ASP A 200 8.84 8.04 -9.97
C ASP A 200 9.26 9.42 -9.46
N MET A 201 8.33 10.34 -9.23
CA MET A 201 8.60 11.62 -8.59
C MET A 201 9.05 11.43 -7.15
N LEU A 202 8.32 10.64 -6.36
CA LEU A 202 8.70 10.33 -4.97
C LEU A 202 10.10 9.69 -4.92
N ARG A 203 10.39 8.77 -5.83
CA ARG A 203 11.70 8.10 -5.91
C ARG A 203 12.84 9.09 -6.16
N ARG A 204 12.66 10.03 -7.10
CA ARG A 204 13.67 11.07 -7.41
C ARG A 204 13.99 11.98 -6.23
N HIS A 205 13.05 12.17 -5.31
CA HIS A 205 13.19 13.06 -4.15
C HIS A 205 13.35 12.30 -2.82
N ALA A 206 13.50 10.97 -2.85
CA ALA A 206 13.26 10.11 -1.69
C ALA A 206 14.16 10.40 -0.48
N ASN A 207 15.44 10.71 -0.71
CA ASN A 207 16.41 11.11 0.32
C ASN A 207 16.88 12.57 0.16
N GLY A 208 16.22 13.36 -0.70
CA GLY A 208 16.64 14.70 -1.07
C GLY A 208 16.19 15.77 -0.08
N ASN A 209 15.87 16.96 -0.59
CA ASN A 209 15.36 18.05 0.22
C ASN A 209 13.83 17.95 0.43
N PHE A 210 13.37 17.99 1.68
CA PHE A 210 11.93 17.86 1.99
C PHE A 210 11.08 19.02 1.44
N ARG A 211 11.62 20.25 1.37
CA ARG A 211 10.91 21.37 0.73
C ARG A 211 10.69 21.09 -0.75
N GLU A 212 11.72 20.63 -1.45
CA GLU A 212 11.62 20.29 -2.88
C GLU A 212 10.64 19.14 -3.11
N LEU A 213 10.67 18.12 -2.26
CA LEU A 213 9.69 17.03 -2.29
C LEU A 213 8.27 17.55 -2.08
N LEU A 214 8.03 18.42 -1.09
CA LEU A 214 6.72 18.97 -0.80
C LEU A 214 6.18 19.84 -1.95
N VAL A 215 7.03 20.65 -2.59
CA VAL A 215 6.69 21.39 -3.80
C VAL A 215 6.36 20.42 -4.95
N ALA A 216 7.18 19.39 -5.17
CA ALA A 216 6.97 18.41 -6.22
C ALA A 216 5.65 17.64 -6.03
N VAL A 217 5.32 17.24 -4.80
CA VAL A 217 4.02 16.64 -4.45
C VAL A 217 2.87 17.62 -4.71
N ALA A 218 3.03 18.89 -4.35
CA ALA A 218 1.96 19.88 -4.53
C ALA A 218 1.70 20.24 -6.00
N GLN A 219 2.67 19.97 -6.88
CA GLN A 219 2.53 20.14 -8.33
C GLN A 219 2.20 18.84 -9.06
N ASP A 220 2.30 17.69 -8.40
CA ASP A 220 2.07 16.40 -9.00
C ASP A 220 0.62 16.25 -9.49
N PRO A 221 0.38 15.94 -10.77
CA PRO A 221 -0.98 15.82 -11.29
C PRO A 221 -1.82 14.75 -10.57
N ALA A 222 -1.21 13.65 -10.11
CA ALA A 222 -1.93 12.63 -9.37
C ALA A 222 -2.44 13.20 -8.03
N MET A 223 -1.61 13.95 -7.30
CA MET A 223 -2.01 14.62 -6.06
C MET A 223 -3.07 15.71 -6.28
N LEU A 224 -2.91 16.54 -7.32
CA LEU A 224 -3.87 17.61 -7.66
C LEU A 224 -5.27 17.07 -7.99
N ILE A 225 -5.36 15.90 -8.63
CA ILE A 225 -6.63 15.20 -8.89
C ILE A 225 -7.13 14.51 -7.61
N TRP A 226 -6.23 13.84 -6.87
CA TRP A 226 -6.57 13.07 -5.68
C TRP A 226 -7.24 13.92 -4.59
N LEU A 227 -6.75 15.14 -4.37
CA LEU A 227 -7.27 16.07 -3.36
C LEU A 227 -8.08 17.23 -3.94
N ASP A 228 -8.49 17.12 -5.20
CA ASP A 228 -9.38 18.07 -5.91
C ASP A 228 -8.83 19.50 -5.98
N ASN A 229 -7.52 19.69 -5.81
CA ASN A 229 -6.89 21.01 -5.98
C ASN A 229 -6.90 21.48 -7.44
N LYS A 230 -7.01 20.54 -8.40
CA LYS A 230 -7.16 20.90 -9.83
C LYS A 230 -8.33 21.84 -10.11
N ASP A 231 -9.37 21.84 -9.27
CA ASP A 231 -10.56 22.68 -9.38
C ASP A 231 -10.52 23.91 -8.45
N ASN A 232 -9.41 24.13 -7.74
CA ASN A 232 -9.22 25.22 -6.79
C ASN A 232 -8.96 26.55 -7.51
N VAL A 233 -9.91 27.47 -7.45
CA VAL A 233 -9.86 28.75 -8.19
C VAL A 233 -10.26 29.93 -7.31
N LYS A 234 -9.79 31.13 -7.68
CA LYS A 234 -10.13 32.40 -7.02
C LYS A 234 -11.64 32.55 -6.84
N GLY A 235 -12.04 32.91 -5.62
CA GLY A 235 -13.44 33.09 -5.24
C GLY A 235 -14.19 31.79 -4.91
N LYS A 236 -13.59 30.61 -5.14
CA LYS A 236 -14.10 29.30 -4.74
C LYS A 236 -12.95 28.41 -4.24
N PRO A 237 -12.26 28.81 -3.14
CA PRO A 237 -11.14 28.04 -2.63
C PRO A 237 -11.59 26.64 -2.17
N ASN A 238 -10.83 25.61 -2.53
CA ASN A 238 -11.03 24.24 -2.06
C ASN A 238 -10.07 23.95 -0.91
N GLU A 239 -10.61 23.78 0.30
CA GLU A 239 -9.82 23.58 1.52
C GLU A 239 -9.20 22.19 1.64
N ASN A 240 -9.65 21.20 0.86
CA ASN A 240 -9.26 19.81 1.05
C ASN A 240 -7.73 19.63 0.99
N PHE A 241 -7.11 20.04 -0.11
CA PHE A 241 -5.65 19.95 -0.28
C PHE A 241 -4.86 20.72 0.77
N ALA A 242 -5.30 21.93 1.13
CA ALA A 242 -4.65 22.75 2.14
C ALA A 242 -4.71 22.11 3.53
N ARG A 243 -5.86 21.52 3.88
CA ARG A 243 -6.03 20.76 5.11
C ARG A 243 -5.03 19.61 5.16
N GLU A 244 -5.01 18.76 4.14
CA GLU A 244 -4.11 17.59 4.15
C GLU A 244 -2.63 17.97 4.21
N ILE A 245 -2.21 19.06 3.56
CA ILE A 245 -0.84 19.56 3.71
C ILE A 245 -0.53 19.86 5.19
N MET A 246 -1.41 20.58 5.88
CA MET A 246 -1.19 20.99 7.26
C MET A 246 -1.31 19.81 8.23
N GLU A 247 -2.38 19.02 8.12
CA GLU A 247 -2.72 18.00 9.12
C GLU A 247 -1.92 16.71 8.93
N LEU A 248 -1.72 16.26 7.69
CA LEU A 248 -1.15 14.94 7.41
C LEU A 248 0.26 15.00 6.86
N PHE A 249 0.57 16.01 6.04
CA PHE A 249 1.84 16.02 5.33
C PHE A 249 2.96 16.80 6.03
N THR A 250 2.64 17.75 6.92
CA THR A 250 3.65 18.65 7.50
C THR A 250 3.55 18.87 9.01
N MET A 251 2.54 19.54 9.55
CA MET A 251 2.54 19.96 10.95
C MET A 251 2.01 18.86 11.89
N GLY A 252 1.12 18.01 11.37
CA GLY A 252 0.35 17.05 12.16
C GLY A 252 -0.96 17.66 12.66
N GLU A 253 -2.02 16.85 12.71
CA GLU A 253 -3.37 17.28 13.10
C GLU A 253 -3.39 18.04 14.45
N GLY A 254 -4.01 19.23 14.45
CA GLY A 254 -4.25 20.03 15.65
C GLY A 254 -3.02 20.73 16.25
N ARG A 255 -1.92 20.87 15.51
CA ARG A 255 -0.63 21.36 16.04
C ARG A 255 -0.31 22.82 15.69
N GLY A 256 -1.13 23.76 16.17
CA GLY A 256 -0.77 25.18 16.18
C GLY A 256 -1.20 25.99 14.96
N TYR A 257 -2.15 25.48 14.17
CA TYR A 257 -2.86 26.22 13.13
C TYR A 257 -4.36 26.32 13.45
N SER A 258 -5.04 27.24 12.78
CA SER A 258 -6.48 27.44 12.87
C SER A 258 -7.20 27.06 11.57
N GLU A 259 -8.52 26.94 11.65
CA GLU A 259 -9.36 26.78 10.45
C GLU A 259 -9.23 27.96 9.47
N GLN A 260 -8.89 29.15 9.97
CA GLN A 260 -8.60 30.29 9.10
C GLN A 260 -7.30 30.07 8.31
N ASP A 261 -6.27 29.47 8.92
CA ASP A 261 -5.02 29.18 8.22
C ASP A 261 -5.24 28.18 7.08
N ILE A 262 -6.11 27.19 7.25
CA ILE A 262 -6.51 26.25 6.19
C ILE A 262 -7.13 27.00 5.01
N ARG A 263 -8.06 27.94 5.29
CA ARG A 263 -8.69 28.76 4.24
C ARG A 263 -7.68 29.63 3.50
N GLU A 264 -6.76 30.25 4.23
CA GLU A 264 -5.76 31.13 3.64
C GLU A 264 -4.73 30.36 2.81
N MET A 265 -4.34 29.17 3.26
CA MET A 265 -3.52 28.25 2.47
C MET A 265 -4.28 27.74 1.23
N ALA A 266 -5.57 27.43 1.34
CA ALA A 266 -6.39 27.06 0.19
C ALA A 266 -6.45 28.18 -0.86
N ARG A 267 -6.55 29.43 -0.42
CA ARG A 267 -6.45 30.61 -1.30
C ARG A 267 -5.07 30.71 -1.95
N ALA A 268 -4.00 30.41 -1.23
CA ALA A 268 -2.64 30.43 -1.76
C ALA A 268 -2.41 29.41 -2.90
N PHE A 269 -3.06 28.24 -2.83
CA PHE A 269 -3.00 27.22 -3.89
C PHE A 269 -3.98 27.40 -5.05
N THR A 270 -4.81 28.46 -5.05
CA THR A 270 -5.72 28.71 -6.18
C THR A 270 -4.95 28.91 -7.49
N GLY A 271 -5.45 28.32 -8.58
CA GLY A 271 -4.84 28.40 -9.89
C GLY A 271 -3.78 27.35 -10.19
N TRP A 272 -3.33 26.57 -9.20
CA TRP A 272 -2.54 25.37 -9.40
C TRP A 272 -3.44 24.22 -9.86
N THR A 273 -3.27 23.80 -11.11
CA THR A 273 -4.14 22.82 -11.76
C THR A 273 -3.34 21.88 -12.66
N THR A 274 -4.02 20.95 -13.33
CA THR A 274 -3.43 20.05 -14.32
C THR A 274 -4.08 20.24 -15.68
N LYS A 275 -3.30 20.07 -16.75
CA LYS A 275 -3.83 19.94 -18.10
C LYS A 275 -4.84 18.77 -18.14
N PRO A 276 -6.02 18.94 -18.76
CA PRO A 276 -6.95 17.83 -18.99
C PRO A 276 -6.31 16.73 -19.84
N VAL A 277 -6.60 15.47 -19.48
CA VAL A 277 -6.10 14.29 -20.20
C VAL A 277 -7.28 13.50 -20.74
N GLU A 278 -7.42 13.45 -22.07
CA GLU A 278 -8.49 12.70 -22.76
C GLU A 278 -7.93 11.58 -23.65
N THR A 279 -6.82 11.85 -24.34
CA THR A 279 -6.21 10.91 -25.29
C THR A 279 -4.84 10.46 -24.82
N VAL A 280 -4.28 9.44 -25.48
CA VAL A 280 -2.90 8.98 -25.27
C VAL A 280 -1.85 10.04 -25.59
N ASP A 281 -2.19 11.00 -26.44
CA ASP A 281 -1.31 12.11 -26.80
C ASP A 281 -1.31 13.20 -25.71
N ASP A 282 -2.31 13.21 -24.83
CA ASP A 282 -2.38 14.13 -23.71
C ASP A 282 -1.50 13.64 -22.56
N LYS A 283 -0.64 14.54 -22.09
CA LYS A 283 0.13 14.39 -20.86
C LYS A 283 -0.50 15.20 -19.75
N ALA A 284 -0.57 14.60 -18.56
CA ALA A 284 -0.90 15.33 -17.36
C ALA A 284 0.29 16.20 -17.00
N GLU A 285 0.07 17.52 -16.95
CA GLU A 285 1.12 18.50 -16.71
C GLU A 285 0.60 19.53 -15.73
N PHE A 286 1.42 19.89 -14.75
CA PHE A 286 1.16 20.98 -13.83
C PHE A 286 0.99 22.29 -14.59
N ILE A 287 0.00 23.09 -14.18
CA ILE A 287 -0.24 24.44 -14.67
C ILE A 287 -0.42 25.35 -13.46
N ASP A 288 0.43 26.36 -13.35
CA ASP A 288 0.16 27.53 -12.52
C ASP A 288 -0.56 28.58 -13.39
N ASN A 289 -1.83 28.85 -13.10
CA ASN A 289 -2.65 29.78 -13.86
C ASN A 289 -2.93 31.07 -13.05
N PRO A 290 -2.19 32.17 -13.30
CA PRO A 290 -2.36 33.43 -12.58
C PRO A 290 -3.75 34.04 -12.70
N LYS A 291 -4.52 33.71 -13.75
CA LYS A 291 -5.90 34.21 -13.91
C LYS A 291 -6.89 33.55 -12.95
N LEU A 292 -6.55 32.35 -12.48
CA LEU A 292 -7.35 31.59 -11.52
C LEU A 292 -6.80 31.74 -10.09
N HIS A 293 -5.64 32.36 -9.91
CA HIS A 293 -5.04 32.61 -8.61
C HIS A 293 -5.67 33.81 -7.89
N ASP A 294 -5.87 33.67 -6.59
CA ASP A 294 -6.29 34.75 -5.69
C ASP A 294 -5.08 35.59 -5.27
N ASP A 295 -4.82 36.67 -5.99
CA ASP A 295 -3.78 37.67 -5.71
C ASP A 295 -4.10 38.63 -4.54
N GLY A 296 -5.18 38.37 -3.81
CA GLY A 296 -5.54 39.11 -2.61
C GLY A 296 -4.54 38.90 -1.46
N GLU A 297 -4.55 39.83 -0.51
CA GLU A 297 -3.82 39.70 0.75
C GLU A 297 -4.39 38.54 1.58
N LYS A 298 -3.49 37.78 2.19
CA LYS A 298 -3.74 36.59 3.00
C LYS A 298 -3.03 36.75 4.33
N THR A 299 -3.61 36.24 5.40
CA THR A 299 -2.95 36.15 6.71
C THR A 299 -2.85 34.69 7.11
N PHE A 300 -1.66 34.13 7.00
CA PHE A 300 -1.39 32.70 7.16
C PHE A 300 -0.27 32.49 8.17
N LEU A 301 -0.54 31.71 9.22
CA LEU A 301 0.41 31.33 10.28
C LEU A 301 1.21 32.52 10.85
N GLY A 302 0.49 33.61 11.12
CA GLY A 302 1.05 34.83 11.73
C GLY A 302 1.77 35.77 10.76
N ARG A 303 1.78 35.48 9.46
CA ARG A 303 2.34 36.36 8.42
C ARG A 303 1.23 36.90 7.53
N SER A 304 1.41 38.10 6.98
CA SER A 304 0.48 38.72 6.04
C SER A 304 1.18 39.11 4.75
N GLY A 305 0.54 38.84 3.61
CA GLY A 305 1.12 39.09 2.29
C GLY A 305 0.25 38.53 1.17
N LYS A 306 0.67 38.77 -0.08
CA LYS A 306 0.02 38.20 -1.27
C LYS A 306 0.61 36.83 -1.60
N PHE A 307 0.45 35.89 -0.67
CA PHE A 307 1.13 34.60 -0.74
C PHE A 307 0.59 33.71 -1.87
N ASP A 308 1.50 33.08 -2.61
CA ASP A 308 1.18 31.97 -3.51
C ASP A 308 1.44 30.60 -2.84
N GLY A 309 1.27 29.51 -3.60
CA GLY A 309 1.48 28.16 -3.08
C GLY A 309 2.93 27.87 -2.63
N TYR A 310 3.94 28.53 -3.22
CA TYR A 310 5.32 28.41 -2.78
C TYR A 310 5.54 29.14 -1.46
N ASP A 311 5.03 30.37 -1.35
CA ASP A 311 5.10 31.13 -0.10
C ASP A 311 4.41 30.38 1.05
N ALA A 312 3.26 29.76 0.79
CA ALA A 312 2.55 28.97 1.80
C ALA A 312 3.38 27.74 2.27
N ILE A 313 4.07 27.06 1.34
CA ILE A 313 5.00 25.97 1.68
C ILE A 313 6.19 26.50 2.50
N ASP A 314 6.73 27.67 2.18
CA ASP A 314 7.85 28.23 2.93
C ASP A 314 7.43 28.60 4.36
N ILE A 315 6.27 29.22 4.51
CA ILE A 315 5.73 29.62 5.82
C ILE A 315 5.42 28.40 6.70
N ILE A 316 4.94 27.29 6.13
CA ILE A 316 4.63 26.08 6.91
C ILE A 316 5.90 25.36 7.38
N LEU A 317 6.97 25.38 6.58
CA LEU A 317 8.25 24.78 6.93
C LEU A 317 8.99 25.55 8.04
N GLU A 318 8.68 26.82 8.25
CA GLU A 318 9.21 27.59 9.37
C GLU A 318 8.51 27.29 10.70
N GLN A 319 7.36 26.62 10.68
CA GLN A 319 6.64 26.31 11.91
C GLN A 319 7.38 25.23 12.71
N PRO A 320 7.57 25.41 14.03
CA PRO A 320 8.25 24.41 14.86
C PRO A 320 7.58 23.03 14.89
N ALA A 321 6.29 22.94 14.54
CA ALA A 321 5.58 21.67 14.46
C ALA A 321 6.07 20.79 13.29
N THR A 322 6.43 21.40 12.17
CA THR A 322 6.79 20.72 10.92
C THR A 322 8.05 19.85 11.03
N PRO A 323 9.22 20.35 11.47
CA PRO A 323 10.41 19.51 11.54
C PRO A 323 10.26 18.41 12.61
N ARG A 324 9.50 18.64 13.69
CA ARG A 324 9.19 17.62 14.72
C ARG A 324 8.31 16.51 14.20
N TYR A 325 7.39 16.83 13.30
CA TYR A 325 6.50 15.84 12.72
C TYR A 325 7.25 14.98 11.70
N ILE A 326 8.02 15.59 10.79
CA ILE A 326 8.78 14.87 9.77
C ILE A 326 9.91 14.04 10.38
N ALA A 327 10.71 14.61 11.28
CA ALA A 327 11.76 13.87 11.99
C ALA A 327 11.16 12.70 12.79
N GLY A 328 10.05 12.93 13.49
CA GLY A 328 9.36 11.89 14.24
C GLY A 328 8.80 10.77 13.37
N LYS A 329 8.25 11.08 12.19
CA LYS A 329 7.74 10.07 11.24
C LYS A 329 8.88 9.21 10.70
N LEU A 330 9.99 9.82 10.28
CA LEU A 330 11.18 9.08 9.80
C LEU A 330 11.80 8.23 10.90
N TYR A 331 11.97 8.78 12.10
CA TYR A 331 12.47 8.02 13.25
C TYR A 331 11.57 6.81 13.52
N LYS A 332 10.25 6.99 13.59
CA LYS A 332 9.33 5.87 13.86
C LYS A 332 9.38 4.79 12.79
N TYR A 333 9.53 5.20 11.53
CA TYR A 333 9.62 4.28 10.41
C TYR A 333 10.92 3.47 10.41
N PHE A 334 12.05 4.05 10.84
CA PHE A 334 13.33 3.35 10.82
C PHE A 334 13.76 2.75 12.17
N VAL A 335 13.29 3.26 13.32
CA VAL A 335 13.83 2.93 14.67
C VAL A 335 12.81 2.18 15.55
N ARG A 336 11.74 2.83 16.02
CA ARG A 336 10.66 2.21 16.82
C ARG A 336 9.49 3.17 17.02
N GLU A 337 8.33 2.65 17.42
CA GLU A 337 7.10 3.44 17.64
C GLU A 337 7.26 4.50 18.74
N GLU A 338 7.96 4.15 19.82
CA GLU A 338 8.22 5.02 20.96
C GLU A 338 9.34 6.02 20.65
N LEU A 339 9.02 7.31 20.75
CA LEU A 339 9.97 8.39 20.49
C LEU A 339 10.00 9.35 21.68
N ASP A 340 11.19 9.47 22.30
CA ASP A 340 11.45 10.44 23.34
C ASP A 340 11.35 11.88 22.80
N GLN A 341 10.80 12.78 23.62
CA GLN A 341 10.59 14.17 23.23
C GLN A 341 11.92 14.91 23.00
N THR A 342 12.94 14.64 23.82
CA THR A 342 14.25 15.28 23.70
C THR A 342 14.95 14.84 22.41
N VAL A 343 14.89 13.54 22.10
CA VAL A 343 15.39 12.98 20.83
C VAL A 343 14.69 13.64 19.65
N ASN A 344 13.36 13.76 19.68
CA ASN A 344 12.61 14.39 18.59
C ASN A 344 13.01 15.87 18.40
N GLU A 345 13.18 16.63 19.49
CA GLU A 345 13.62 18.03 19.40
C GLU A 345 15.07 18.17 18.89
N GLN A 346 15.94 17.17 19.11
CA GLN A 346 17.30 17.16 18.55
C GLN A 346 17.26 16.89 17.04
N LEU A 347 16.52 15.86 16.61
CA LEU A 347 16.36 15.52 15.20
C LEU A 347 15.65 16.62 14.41
N ALA A 348 14.63 17.26 14.99
CA ALA A 348 13.93 18.39 14.40
C ALA A 348 14.87 19.60 14.19
N ARG A 349 15.72 19.91 15.17
CA ARG A 349 16.72 20.99 15.05
C ARG A 349 17.71 20.69 13.95
N GLN A 350 18.22 19.45 13.88
CA GLN A 350 19.13 19.03 12.83
C GLN A 350 18.51 19.20 11.43
N LEU A 351 17.25 18.82 11.26
CA LEU A 351 16.55 18.95 9.98
C LEU A 351 16.46 20.42 9.53
N VAL A 352 16.19 21.35 10.45
CA VAL A 352 16.17 22.80 10.16
C VAL A 352 17.57 23.32 9.84
N GLU A 353 18.59 22.94 10.62
CA GLU A 353 20.00 23.34 10.39
C GLU A 353 20.54 22.83 9.05
N ALA A 354 20.06 21.66 8.61
CA ALA A 354 20.36 21.08 7.31
C ALA A 354 19.51 21.67 6.16
N ASN A 355 18.74 22.75 6.40
CA ASN A 355 17.80 23.34 5.44
C ASN A 355 16.86 22.28 4.83
N TYR A 356 16.36 21.35 5.63
CA TYR A 356 15.48 20.25 5.20
C TYR A 356 16.11 19.23 4.24
N ASP A 357 17.44 19.18 4.10
CA ASP A 357 18.12 18.02 3.51
C ASP A 357 17.94 16.79 4.41
N LEU A 358 17.41 15.71 3.84
CA LEU A 358 17.09 14.49 4.58
C LEU A 358 18.31 13.61 4.83
N LYS A 359 19.36 13.68 4.00
CA LYS A 359 20.51 12.78 4.13
C LYS A 359 21.20 12.87 5.51
N PRO A 360 21.52 14.05 6.05
CA PRO A 360 22.17 14.15 7.36
C PRO A 360 21.32 13.56 8.48
N LEU A 361 20.00 13.76 8.42
CA LEU A 361 19.05 13.19 9.39
C LEU A 361 19.01 11.66 9.30
N LEU A 362 18.90 11.11 8.09
CA LEU A 362 18.89 9.66 7.87
C LEU A 362 20.19 9.01 8.37
N LYS A 363 21.35 9.60 8.07
CA LYS A 363 22.65 9.10 8.56
C LYS A 363 22.73 9.13 10.08
N THR A 364 22.25 10.20 10.71
CA THR A 364 22.22 10.32 12.18
C THR A 364 21.35 9.25 12.82
N ILE A 365 20.16 9.01 12.27
CA ILE A 365 19.26 7.96 12.75
C ILE A 365 19.91 6.58 12.59
N LEU A 366 20.39 6.25 11.38
CA LEU A 366 20.89 4.90 11.08
C LEU A 366 22.24 4.58 11.74
N LEU A 367 23.05 5.59 12.06
CA LEU A 367 24.30 5.40 12.81
C LEU A 367 24.11 5.41 14.32
N SER A 368 22.98 5.90 14.83
CA SER A 368 22.79 6.09 16.27
C SER A 368 22.89 4.77 17.05
N LYS A 369 23.46 4.83 18.25
CA LYS A 369 23.42 3.73 19.22
C LYS A 369 21.98 3.31 19.50
N ASP A 370 21.05 4.25 19.53
CA ASP A 370 19.63 3.99 19.74
C ASP A 370 19.00 3.07 18.67
N PHE A 371 19.39 3.22 17.40
CA PHE A 371 18.95 2.34 16.31
C PHE A 371 19.37 0.88 16.55
N TYR A 372 20.52 0.65 17.18
CA TYR A 372 21.04 -0.68 17.50
C TYR A 372 20.80 -1.13 18.95
N SER A 373 19.97 -0.41 19.70
CA SER A 373 19.62 -0.75 21.09
C SER A 373 18.62 -1.90 21.18
N ASP A 374 18.55 -2.56 22.33
CA ASP A 374 17.59 -3.65 22.58
C ASP A 374 16.12 -3.20 22.42
N ALA A 375 15.84 -1.90 22.63
CA ALA A 375 14.52 -1.32 22.44
C ALA A 375 14.14 -1.12 20.97
N SER A 376 15.10 -1.17 20.04
CA SER A 376 14.90 -0.92 18.60
C SER A 376 15.03 -2.17 17.75
N VAL A 377 15.91 -3.11 18.12
CA VAL A 377 16.17 -4.31 17.32
C VAL A 377 15.00 -5.29 17.42
N GLY A 378 14.42 -5.66 16.28
CA GLY A 378 13.37 -6.67 16.21
C GLY A 378 12.04 -6.24 16.84
N THR A 379 11.72 -4.95 16.83
CA THR A 379 10.50 -4.43 17.46
C THR A 379 9.41 -3.99 16.48
N GLN A 380 9.72 -3.83 15.18
CA GLN A 380 8.70 -3.47 14.20
C GLN A 380 8.05 -4.69 13.59
N ILE A 381 6.74 -4.63 13.43
CA ILE A 381 5.99 -5.60 12.63
C ILE A 381 6.23 -5.29 11.16
N LYS A 382 6.73 -6.27 10.40
CA LYS A 382 6.85 -6.16 8.94
C LYS A 382 5.48 -5.89 8.31
N SER A 383 5.37 -4.78 7.59
CA SER A 383 4.20 -4.52 6.74
C SER A 383 4.04 -5.63 5.70
N PRO A 384 2.86 -5.86 5.10
CA PRO A 384 2.68 -6.94 4.14
C PRO A 384 3.68 -6.90 2.97
N VAL A 385 3.92 -5.74 2.37
CA VAL A 385 4.93 -5.61 1.29
C VAL A 385 6.32 -5.97 1.80
N HIS A 386 6.71 -5.46 2.98
CA HIS A 386 8.01 -5.78 3.58
C HIS A 386 8.13 -7.29 3.86
N PHE A 387 7.10 -7.91 4.43
CA PHE A 387 7.06 -9.34 4.73
C PHE A 387 7.26 -10.19 3.47
N LEU A 388 6.55 -9.91 2.38
CA LEU A 388 6.65 -10.67 1.13
C LEU A 388 8.03 -10.50 0.48
N VAL A 389 8.51 -9.26 0.35
CA VAL A 389 9.80 -8.97 -0.29
C VAL A 389 10.96 -9.52 0.55
N SER A 390 10.98 -9.30 1.87
CA SER A 390 12.02 -9.81 2.77
C SER A 390 12.09 -11.33 2.79
N THR A 391 10.93 -12.00 2.70
CA THR A 391 10.90 -13.47 2.57
C THR A 391 11.57 -13.94 1.29
N CYS A 392 11.28 -13.31 0.15
CA CYS A 392 11.91 -13.67 -1.12
C CYS A 392 13.41 -13.37 -1.11
N ARG A 393 13.83 -12.23 -0.52
CA ARG A 393 15.25 -11.86 -0.38
C ARG A 393 16.03 -12.87 0.47
N LYS A 394 15.53 -13.25 1.63
CA LYS A 394 16.20 -14.22 2.51
C LYS A 394 16.27 -15.63 1.90
N LEU A 395 15.33 -15.96 1.01
CA LEU A 395 15.36 -17.17 0.18
C LEU A 395 16.23 -17.06 -1.09
N GLU A 396 16.86 -15.90 -1.31
CA GLU A 396 17.71 -15.61 -2.48
C GLU A 396 16.98 -15.80 -3.81
N LEU A 397 15.70 -15.41 -3.85
CA LEU A 397 14.91 -15.42 -5.08
C LEU A 397 15.19 -14.17 -5.91
N ASP A 398 15.23 -14.33 -7.23
CA ASP A 398 15.38 -13.26 -8.21
C ASP A 398 14.03 -12.69 -8.69
N ARG A 399 12.92 -13.35 -8.33
CA ARG A 399 11.56 -12.96 -8.71
C ARG A 399 10.57 -13.31 -7.61
N LEU A 400 9.48 -12.54 -7.53
CA LEU A 400 8.34 -12.88 -6.70
C LEU A 400 7.61 -14.11 -7.30
N PRO A 401 7.12 -15.04 -6.47
CA PRO A 401 6.37 -16.17 -6.97
C PRO A 401 5.03 -15.73 -7.57
N GLY A 402 4.58 -16.44 -8.60
CA GLY A 402 3.21 -16.30 -9.11
C GLY A 402 2.19 -17.14 -8.33
N VAL A 403 2.68 -18.07 -7.50
CA VAL A 403 1.88 -18.90 -6.59
C VAL A 403 2.59 -18.93 -5.25
N PRO A 404 2.02 -18.31 -4.19
CA PRO A 404 0.78 -17.53 -4.18
C PRO A 404 0.91 -16.20 -4.94
N ASP A 405 -0.21 -15.66 -5.44
CA ASP A 405 -0.22 -14.39 -6.19
C ASP A 405 0.08 -13.19 -5.28
N TYR A 406 1.02 -12.33 -5.69
CA TYR A 406 1.43 -11.16 -4.93
C TYR A 406 0.29 -10.19 -4.63
N VAL A 407 -0.56 -9.88 -5.62
CA VAL A 407 -1.61 -8.86 -5.47
C VAL A 407 -2.71 -9.37 -4.54
N GLU A 408 -3.12 -10.62 -4.72
CA GLU A 408 -4.12 -11.24 -3.84
C GLU A 408 -3.61 -11.33 -2.39
N THR A 409 -2.35 -11.73 -2.22
CA THR A 409 -1.76 -11.86 -0.89
C THR A 409 -1.57 -10.49 -0.21
N SER A 410 -0.84 -9.58 -0.85
CA SER A 410 -0.50 -8.27 -0.27
C SER A 410 -1.75 -7.41 -0.06
N GLY A 411 -2.68 -7.42 -1.02
CA GLY A 411 -3.92 -6.66 -0.99
C GLY A 411 -5.04 -7.33 -0.21
N THR A 412 -5.70 -8.30 -0.84
CA THR A 412 -6.94 -8.92 -0.32
C THR A 412 -6.72 -9.60 1.03
N GLN A 413 -5.61 -10.30 1.22
CA GLN A 413 -5.39 -11.10 2.43
C GLN A 413 -4.70 -10.32 3.57
N LEU A 414 -3.81 -9.38 3.24
CA LEU A 414 -2.96 -8.70 4.22
C LEU A 414 -3.14 -7.18 4.31
N GLY A 415 -3.81 -6.54 3.35
CA GLY A 415 -4.26 -5.15 3.44
C GLY A 415 -3.30 -4.05 2.96
N GLN A 416 -2.22 -4.38 2.26
CA GLN A 416 -1.27 -3.41 1.70
C GLN A 416 -0.95 -3.70 0.22
N LEU A 417 -1.88 -3.38 -0.68
CA LEU A 417 -1.63 -3.41 -2.12
C LEU A 417 -0.99 -2.09 -2.58
N LEU A 418 0.21 -2.14 -3.16
CA LEU A 418 0.88 -0.97 -3.74
C LEU A 418 -0.04 -0.21 -4.71
N PHE A 419 0.02 1.13 -4.70
CA PHE A 419 -0.86 2.06 -5.44
C PHE A 419 -2.31 2.16 -4.96
N TYR A 420 -2.69 1.43 -3.90
CA TYR A 420 -4.03 1.46 -3.30
C TYR A 420 -3.99 1.77 -1.79
N PRO A 421 -3.43 2.91 -1.36
CA PRO A 421 -3.68 3.38 0.00
C PRO A 421 -5.20 3.57 0.19
N PRO A 422 -5.75 3.18 1.37
CA PRO A 422 -7.18 3.19 1.62
C PRO A 422 -7.78 4.60 1.72
N ASN A 423 -6.97 5.59 2.11
CA ASN A 423 -7.34 6.99 2.19
C ASN A 423 -6.07 7.87 2.18
N VAL A 424 -6.25 9.19 2.32
CA VAL A 424 -5.17 10.19 2.29
C VAL A 424 -4.15 10.06 3.43
N ALA A 425 -4.49 9.40 4.54
CA ALA A 425 -3.56 9.12 5.64
C ALA A 425 -2.63 7.93 5.38
N GLY A 426 -2.74 7.27 4.22
CA GLY A 426 -1.95 6.09 3.88
C GLY A 426 -2.54 4.80 4.43
N TRP A 427 -1.69 3.78 4.56
CA TRP A 427 -2.03 2.50 5.16
C TRP A 427 -1.92 2.55 6.69
N PRO A 428 -2.82 1.88 7.43
CA PRO A 428 -2.69 1.78 8.87
C PRO A 428 -1.43 0.96 9.23
N GLY A 429 -0.54 1.49 10.06
CA GLY A 429 0.72 0.85 10.43
C GLY A 429 0.68 -0.10 11.65
N ASP A 430 1.86 -0.60 12.00
CA ASP A 430 2.15 -1.29 13.26
C ASP A 430 1.28 -2.53 13.53
N ARG A 431 0.53 -2.52 14.64
CA ARG A 431 -0.29 -3.64 15.10
C ARG A 431 -1.51 -3.89 14.22
N SER A 432 -1.89 -2.95 13.35
CA SER A 432 -2.99 -3.15 12.38
C SER A 432 -2.73 -4.37 11.47
N TRP A 433 -1.44 -4.66 11.21
CA TRP A 433 -1.02 -5.71 10.32
C TRP A 433 -1.21 -7.11 10.90
N ILE A 434 -1.37 -7.22 12.22
CA ILE A 434 -1.35 -8.51 12.94
C ILE A 434 -2.66 -8.70 13.70
N ASN A 435 -3.42 -9.68 13.24
CA ASN A 435 -4.58 -10.25 13.92
C ASN A 435 -4.63 -11.76 13.64
N PRO A 436 -5.52 -12.53 14.29
CA PRO A 436 -5.57 -13.98 14.07
C PRO A 436 -5.74 -14.41 12.60
N ALA A 437 -6.49 -13.64 11.80
CA ALA A 437 -6.68 -13.94 10.38
C ALA A 437 -5.42 -13.62 9.56
N THR A 438 -4.79 -12.45 9.76
CA THR A 438 -3.59 -12.08 9.00
C THR A 438 -2.36 -12.89 9.39
N LEU A 439 -2.25 -13.36 10.64
CA LEU A 439 -1.20 -14.31 11.04
C LEU A 439 -1.35 -15.65 10.32
N LEU A 440 -2.58 -16.16 10.23
CA LEU A 440 -2.87 -17.38 9.47
C LEU A 440 -2.57 -17.17 7.98
N SER A 441 -2.99 -16.05 7.39
CA SER A 441 -2.70 -15.72 5.98
C SER A 441 -1.19 -15.63 5.71
N ARG A 442 -0.40 -15.05 6.61
CA ARG A 442 1.06 -15.01 6.49
C ARG A 442 1.69 -16.41 6.54
N GLY A 443 1.24 -17.27 7.46
CA GLY A 443 1.65 -18.68 7.47
C GLY A 443 1.26 -19.42 6.19
N ASN A 444 0.03 -19.20 5.70
CA ASN A 444 -0.45 -19.78 4.45
C ASN A 444 0.32 -19.28 3.22
N TYR A 445 0.75 -18.02 3.21
CA TYR A 445 1.64 -17.48 2.18
C TYR A 445 2.96 -18.26 2.15
N VAL A 446 3.62 -18.40 3.32
CA VAL A 446 4.86 -19.18 3.44
C VAL A 446 4.63 -20.62 3.01
N TYR A 447 3.53 -21.25 3.44
CA TYR A 447 3.18 -22.61 3.04
C TYR A 447 3.03 -22.72 1.52
N ALA A 448 2.18 -21.89 0.90
CA ALA A 448 1.92 -21.93 -0.53
C ALA A 448 3.18 -21.64 -1.37
N MET A 449 4.08 -20.81 -0.84
CA MET A 449 5.36 -20.52 -1.48
C MET A 449 6.31 -21.73 -1.42
N LEU A 450 6.39 -22.42 -0.27
CA LEU A 450 7.30 -23.56 -0.09
C LEU A 450 6.74 -24.87 -0.67
N PHE A 451 5.42 -25.02 -0.70
CA PHE A 451 4.67 -26.16 -1.21
C PHE A 451 3.67 -25.69 -2.29
N PRO A 452 4.17 -25.18 -3.42
CA PRO A 452 3.29 -24.65 -4.46
C PRO A 452 2.44 -25.77 -5.05
N ASP A 453 1.12 -25.56 -5.07
CA ASP A 453 0.17 -26.37 -5.83
C ASP A 453 -0.27 -25.57 -7.07
N PRO A 454 0.31 -25.86 -8.25
CA PRO A 454 -0.04 -25.16 -9.48
C PRO A 454 -1.49 -25.37 -9.92
N GLU A 455 -2.14 -26.45 -9.46
CA GLU A 455 -3.53 -26.80 -9.81
C GLU A 455 -4.53 -26.08 -8.90
N ALA A 456 -4.18 -25.84 -7.63
CA ALA A 456 -5.04 -25.14 -6.66
C ALA A 456 -5.15 -23.63 -6.88
N TYR A 457 -4.24 -23.01 -7.65
CA TYR A 457 -4.29 -21.59 -7.98
C TYR A 457 -4.89 -21.38 -9.38
N PRO A 458 -6.22 -21.22 -9.51
CA PRO A 458 -6.85 -20.95 -10.80
C PRO A 458 -6.25 -19.68 -11.36
N ALA A 459 -6.14 -19.60 -12.69
CA ALA A 459 -5.56 -18.42 -13.29
C ALA A 459 -6.58 -17.28 -13.35
N PRO A 460 -6.51 -16.21 -12.51
CA PRO A 460 -7.43 -15.10 -12.71
C PRO A 460 -7.15 -14.40 -14.04
N ASP A 461 -5.90 -14.50 -14.54
CA ASP A 461 -5.43 -13.96 -15.82
C ASP A 461 -5.28 -14.94 -16.98
N LYS A 462 -5.74 -16.19 -16.83
CA LYS A 462 -5.90 -17.12 -17.96
C LYS A 462 -7.26 -17.81 -17.94
N VAL A 463 -7.79 -17.93 -19.14
CA VAL A 463 -9.03 -18.62 -19.54
C VAL A 463 -9.24 -19.92 -18.73
N GLY A 464 -10.34 -19.99 -17.98
CA GLY A 464 -10.93 -21.27 -17.57
C GLY A 464 -11.30 -22.10 -18.80
N PRO A 465 -11.41 -23.43 -18.71
CA PRO A 465 -11.66 -24.32 -19.85
C PRO A 465 -12.82 -23.80 -20.73
N GLU A 466 -12.66 -23.96 -22.05
CA GLU A 466 -13.50 -23.44 -23.14
C GLU A 466 -14.95 -23.13 -22.73
N GLY A 467 -15.31 -21.84 -22.76
CA GLY A 467 -16.71 -21.39 -22.73
C GLY A 467 -17.16 -20.59 -21.52
N TYR A 468 -16.42 -20.60 -20.40
CA TYR A 468 -16.80 -19.82 -19.21
C TYR A 468 -15.59 -19.19 -18.51
N ARG A 469 -15.34 -17.90 -18.77
CA ARG A 469 -14.48 -17.09 -17.90
C ARG A 469 -15.27 -16.83 -16.62
N LYS A 470 -14.85 -17.40 -15.48
CA LYS A 470 -15.41 -17.05 -14.17
C LYS A 470 -15.15 -15.56 -13.96
N ILE A 471 -16.23 -14.76 -13.95
CA ILE A 471 -16.16 -13.35 -13.62
C ILE A 471 -15.90 -13.28 -12.11
N PRO A 472 -14.78 -12.71 -11.64
CA PRO A 472 -14.66 -12.29 -10.25
C PRO A 472 -15.75 -11.26 -10.03
N LEU A 473 -16.75 -11.61 -9.24
CA LEU A 473 -17.81 -10.68 -8.88
C LEU A 473 -17.16 -9.54 -8.13
N MET A 474 -17.24 -8.32 -8.69
CA MET A 474 -16.77 -7.10 -8.01
C MET A 474 -17.51 -6.84 -6.68
N PHE A 475 -18.53 -7.64 -6.37
CA PHE A 475 -19.39 -7.55 -5.21
C PHE A 475 -19.67 -8.97 -4.67
N PRO A 476 -19.06 -9.40 -3.55
CA PRO A 476 -19.34 -10.69 -2.91
C PRO A 476 -20.80 -10.85 -2.46
N GLU A 477 -21.58 -9.76 -2.48
CA GLU A 477 -22.98 -9.68 -2.06
C GLU A 477 -23.97 -10.22 -3.10
N TYR A 478 -23.55 -10.42 -4.34
CA TYR A 478 -24.40 -10.93 -5.42
C TYR A 478 -24.11 -12.41 -5.68
N ASP A 479 -24.83 -13.27 -4.99
CA ASP A 479 -24.81 -14.73 -5.19
C ASP A 479 -25.45 -15.06 -6.56
N ILE A 480 -24.63 -15.10 -7.62
CA ILE A 480 -25.13 -15.48 -8.95
C ILE A 480 -25.29 -17.00 -8.99
N VAL A 481 -26.54 -17.45 -8.92
CA VAL A 481 -26.90 -18.86 -9.06
C VAL A 481 -26.44 -19.38 -10.44
N PRO A 482 -25.57 -20.41 -10.54
CA PRO A 482 -24.87 -20.80 -11.76
C PRO A 482 -25.73 -21.41 -12.90
N HIS A 483 -27.05 -21.29 -12.88
CA HIS A 483 -27.95 -22.05 -13.77
C HIS A 483 -28.90 -21.20 -14.63
N VAL A 484 -28.69 -19.89 -14.70
CA VAL A 484 -29.67 -18.98 -15.33
C VAL A 484 -29.10 -18.34 -16.60
N TRP A 485 -28.96 -19.12 -17.66
CA TRP A 485 -28.79 -18.59 -19.02
C TRP A 485 -29.63 -19.38 -20.02
N SER A 486 -30.96 -19.19 -19.97
CA SER A 486 -31.89 -19.57 -21.06
C SER A 486 -32.17 -18.35 -21.95
N GLU A 487 -32.66 -18.56 -23.18
CA GLU A 487 -33.05 -17.46 -24.09
C GLU A 487 -34.03 -16.44 -23.46
N GLU A 488 -34.78 -16.82 -22.41
CA GLU A 488 -35.63 -15.89 -21.64
C GLU A 488 -34.85 -14.94 -20.72
N SER A 489 -33.67 -15.33 -20.23
CA SER A 489 -32.83 -14.54 -19.32
C SER A 489 -32.04 -13.40 -19.97
N GLN A 490 -32.15 -13.24 -21.30
CA GLN A 490 -31.76 -12.01 -21.99
C GLN A 490 -32.62 -10.80 -21.59
N LYS A 491 -33.74 -11.04 -20.90
CA LYS A 491 -34.59 -10.00 -20.30
C LYS A 491 -34.18 -9.72 -18.86
N MET A 492 -32.92 -9.36 -18.61
CA MET A 492 -32.60 -8.70 -17.34
C MET A 492 -33.22 -7.31 -17.35
N GLU A 493 -34.13 -7.03 -16.41
CA GLU A 493 -34.69 -5.70 -16.28
C GLU A 493 -33.58 -4.67 -15.97
N PRO A 494 -33.59 -3.50 -16.62
CA PRO A 494 -32.57 -2.49 -16.41
C PRO A 494 -32.52 -2.03 -14.95
N VAL A 495 -31.37 -2.21 -14.30
CA VAL A 495 -31.09 -1.62 -12.98
C VAL A 495 -30.96 -0.10 -13.16
N SER A 496 -31.68 0.66 -12.35
CA SER A 496 -31.66 2.12 -12.46
C SER A 496 -30.31 2.70 -11.99
N LEU A 497 -29.84 3.76 -12.63
CA LEU A 497 -28.62 4.47 -12.22
C LEU A 497 -28.65 4.94 -10.76
N ALA A 498 -29.83 5.23 -10.18
CA ALA A 498 -29.94 5.59 -8.77
C ALA A 498 -29.74 4.41 -7.79
N GLN A 499 -29.91 3.17 -8.26
CA GLN A 499 -29.53 1.97 -7.49
C GLN A 499 -28.03 1.71 -7.63
N TYR A 500 -27.46 1.97 -8.81
CA TYR A 500 -26.03 1.86 -9.08
C TYR A 500 -25.20 2.95 -8.36
N ASP A 501 -25.65 4.21 -8.38
CA ASP A 501 -24.99 5.35 -7.74
C ASP A 501 -25.02 5.25 -6.20
N ARG A 502 -26.12 4.74 -5.61
CA ARG A 502 -26.18 4.46 -4.16
C ARG A 502 -25.18 3.39 -3.73
N HIS A 503 -24.97 2.41 -4.60
CA HIS A 503 -24.03 1.34 -4.38
C HIS A 503 -22.58 1.82 -4.51
N LEU A 504 -22.26 2.62 -5.55
CA LEU A 504 -20.94 3.25 -5.71
C LEU A 504 -20.61 4.29 -4.63
N ALA A 505 -21.62 4.94 -4.04
CA ALA A 505 -21.45 5.87 -2.93
C ALA A 505 -21.30 5.20 -1.55
N GLY A 506 -21.25 3.86 -1.47
CA GLY A 506 -21.13 3.13 -0.20
C GLY A 506 -22.36 3.20 0.71
N LEU A 507 -23.51 3.64 0.19
CA LEU A 507 -24.75 3.78 0.95
C LEU A 507 -25.55 2.48 0.87
N SER A 508 -25.29 1.54 1.79
CA SER A 508 -26.15 0.36 1.93
C SER A 508 -27.48 0.72 2.59
N ALA A 509 -28.58 0.14 2.11
CA ALA A 509 -29.91 0.29 2.71
C ALA A 509 -30.03 -0.35 4.13
N GLY A 510 -28.95 -0.96 4.65
CA GLY A 510 -28.92 -1.69 5.92
C GLY A 510 -28.33 -0.94 7.12
N MET A 511 -27.75 0.25 6.95
CA MET A 511 -27.08 0.99 8.05
C MET A 511 -27.95 2.06 8.73
N MET A 512 -29.27 1.99 8.61
CA MET A 512 -30.23 2.83 9.37
C MET A 512 -31.15 2.02 10.29
N ALA A 513 -30.70 0.84 10.78
CA ALA A 513 -31.48 0.01 11.71
C ALA A 513 -30.89 -0.12 13.12
N LYS A 514 -29.84 0.65 13.47
CA LYS A 514 -29.23 0.63 14.81
C LYS A 514 -28.98 2.04 15.36
N LYS A 515 -30.03 2.86 15.43
CA LYS A 515 -30.01 4.06 16.29
C LYS A 515 -31.39 4.51 16.74
N GLU A 516 -32.24 3.57 17.17
CA GLU A 516 -33.48 3.89 17.88
C GLU A 516 -33.69 2.92 19.04
N LYS A 517 -32.83 2.99 20.06
CA LYS A 517 -33.13 2.48 21.40
C LYS A 517 -32.49 3.39 22.43
N ASN A 518 -33.19 4.48 22.72
CA ASN A 518 -33.37 5.11 24.03
C ASN A 518 -33.74 6.57 23.79
N ASP A 519 -35.05 6.84 23.79
CA ASP A 519 -35.63 7.92 24.59
C ASP A 519 -37.16 7.75 24.57
N ALA A 520 -37.72 7.64 25.77
CA ALA A 520 -39.15 7.52 26.01
C ALA A 520 -39.75 8.90 26.27
N GLU A 521 -40.73 9.32 25.46
CA GLU A 521 -42.03 9.92 25.84
C GLU A 521 -42.63 10.82 24.73
N LYS A 522 -43.78 10.36 24.17
CA LYS A 522 -44.90 11.10 23.48
C LYS A 522 -44.74 11.57 22.01
N PRO A 523 -45.85 11.79 21.29
CA PRO A 523 -47.05 10.94 21.10
C PRO A 523 -47.32 10.63 19.60
N ASP A 524 -48.18 9.64 19.35
CA ASP A 524 -48.67 9.17 18.04
C ASP A 524 -48.75 10.23 16.92
N ARG A 525 -47.79 10.17 15.99
CA ARG A 525 -47.98 10.50 14.58
C ARG A 525 -47.13 9.54 13.74
N ALA A 526 -47.75 8.50 13.21
CA ALA A 526 -47.16 7.71 12.14
C ALA A 526 -46.77 8.65 10.98
N PRO A 527 -45.52 8.63 10.48
CA PRO A 527 -45.20 9.28 9.23
C PRO A 527 -45.93 8.51 8.13
N GLN A 528 -46.98 9.14 7.56
CA GLN A 528 -47.51 8.69 6.28
C GLN A 528 -46.35 8.69 5.29
N MET A 529 -45.93 7.49 4.86
CA MET A 529 -45.05 7.35 3.71
C MET A 529 -45.74 8.05 2.53
N MET A 530 -45.22 9.22 2.16
CA MET A 530 -45.54 9.85 0.89
C MET A 530 -45.16 8.84 -0.19
N LYS A 531 -46.16 8.38 -0.95
CA LYS A 531 -45.91 7.70 -2.22
C LYS A 531 -45.02 8.64 -3.06
N PRO A 532 -44.04 8.11 -3.81
CA PRO A 532 -43.27 8.92 -4.73
C PRO A 532 -44.23 9.68 -5.64
N ASP A 533 -44.08 11.00 -5.65
CA ASP A 533 -44.81 11.85 -6.58
C ASP A 533 -44.19 11.66 -7.97
N ASP A 534 -44.87 10.89 -8.82
CA ASP A 534 -44.49 10.64 -10.21
C ASP A 534 -44.44 11.93 -11.08
N SER A 535 -44.80 13.09 -10.51
CA SER A 535 -44.69 14.39 -11.16
C SER A 535 -43.33 15.07 -11.04
N GLN A 536 -42.38 14.52 -10.26
CA GLN A 536 -41.00 15.04 -10.26
C GLN A 536 -40.27 14.67 -11.56
N PRO A 537 -39.58 15.63 -12.22
CA PRO A 537 -38.83 15.32 -13.43
C PRO A 537 -37.75 14.29 -13.09
N LYS A 538 -37.86 13.09 -13.67
CA LYS A 538 -36.81 12.06 -13.64
C LYS A 538 -35.47 12.71 -13.99
N SER A 539 -34.40 12.37 -13.28
CA SER A 539 -33.06 12.86 -13.63
C SER A 539 -32.78 12.59 -15.11
N ARG A 540 -32.05 13.48 -15.78
CA ARG A 540 -31.73 13.35 -17.22
C ARG A 540 -31.20 11.95 -17.54
N MET A 541 -30.39 11.40 -16.63
CA MET A 541 -29.84 10.04 -16.65
C MET A 541 -30.88 8.92 -16.53
N SER A 542 -31.89 9.06 -15.65
CA SER A 542 -33.00 8.12 -15.56
C SER A 542 -33.80 8.08 -16.87
N GLN A 543 -34.01 9.23 -17.52
CA GLN A 543 -34.71 9.31 -18.81
C GLN A 543 -33.94 8.62 -19.95
N ILE A 544 -32.60 8.63 -19.91
CA ILE A 544 -31.72 7.97 -20.89
C ILE A 544 -31.71 6.44 -20.71
N ALA A 545 -31.64 5.96 -19.46
CA ALA A 545 -31.65 4.52 -19.17
C ALA A 545 -32.97 3.83 -19.53
N HIS A 546 -34.09 4.56 -19.52
CA HIS A 546 -35.39 4.03 -19.93
C HIS A 546 -35.53 3.85 -21.46
N GLY A 547 -34.55 4.27 -22.27
CA GLY A 547 -34.60 4.21 -23.74
C GLY A 547 -33.96 2.99 -24.40
N GLU A 548 -33.63 1.91 -23.66
CA GLU A 548 -32.98 0.69 -24.18
C GLU A 548 -31.72 0.95 -25.05
N GLN A 549 -30.94 1.99 -24.73
CA GLN A 549 -29.83 2.39 -25.58
C GLN A 549 -28.50 1.69 -25.27
N PHE A 550 -28.41 0.92 -24.19
CA PHE A 550 -27.29 0.04 -23.84
C PHE A 550 -27.66 -0.88 -22.66
N ASN A 551 -26.89 -1.95 -22.47
CA ASN A 551 -26.98 -2.92 -21.38
C ASN A 551 -25.65 -2.99 -20.64
N LEU A 552 -25.68 -2.67 -19.34
CA LEU A 552 -24.48 -2.63 -18.50
C LEU A 552 -23.91 -4.02 -18.20
N ALA A 553 -24.75 -5.04 -18.00
CA ALA A 553 -24.30 -6.40 -17.70
C ALA A 553 -23.52 -7.01 -18.88
N VAL A 554 -24.01 -6.81 -20.11
CA VAL A 554 -23.29 -7.17 -21.34
C VAL A 554 -21.98 -6.40 -21.41
N GLY A 555 -21.99 -5.11 -21.10
CA GLY A 555 -20.79 -4.27 -21.02
C GLY A 555 -19.74 -4.81 -20.07
N VAL A 556 -20.13 -5.16 -18.83
CA VAL A 556 -19.22 -5.72 -17.81
C VAL A 556 -18.59 -7.02 -18.32
N TYR A 557 -19.39 -7.94 -18.84
CA TYR A 557 -18.89 -9.22 -19.35
C TYR A 557 -17.95 -9.02 -20.54
N THR A 558 -18.39 -8.31 -21.58
CA THR A 558 -17.57 -8.07 -22.77
C THR A 558 -16.31 -7.30 -22.43
N GLY A 559 -16.40 -6.27 -21.58
CA GLY A 559 -15.26 -5.48 -21.17
C GLY A 559 -14.21 -6.30 -20.42
N TYR A 560 -14.66 -7.12 -19.46
CA TYR A 560 -13.78 -8.04 -18.75
C TYR A 560 -13.09 -9.01 -19.72
N VAL A 561 -13.83 -9.61 -20.65
CA VAL A 561 -13.26 -10.52 -21.66
C VAL A 561 -12.20 -9.80 -22.51
N GLN A 562 -12.51 -8.62 -23.03
CA GLN A 562 -11.59 -7.89 -23.89
C GLN A 562 -10.35 -7.38 -23.14
N ALA A 563 -10.45 -7.10 -21.84
CA ALA A 563 -9.32 -6.62 -21.04
C ALA A 563 -8.18 -7.65 -20.94
N PHE A 564 -8.49 -8.95 -20.83
CA PHE A 564 -7.45 -10.01 -20.85
C PHE A 564 -6.69 -10.07 -22.16
N ASP A 565 -7.35 -9.76 -23.27
CA ASP A 565 -6.71 -9.78 -24.57
C ASP A 565 -5.84 -8.52 -24.77
N ARG A 566 -6.09 -7.44 -24.00
CA ARG A 566 -5.34 -6.17 -24.04
C ARG A 566 -4.17 -6.10 -23.07
N VAL A 567 -4.25 -6.78 -21.94
CA VAL A 567 -3.27 -6.66 -20.85
C VAL A 567 -2.28 -7.82 -20.92
N LYS A 568 -0.98 -7.51 -20.89
CA LYS A 568 0.07 -8.53 -20.84
C LYS A 568 -0.12 -9.42 -19.60
N PRO A 569 0.00 -10.76 -19.71
CA PRO A 569 -0.17 -11.64 -18.57
C PRO A 569 0.95 -11.45 -17.53
N ARG A 570 0.68 -11.81 -16.27
CA ARG A 570 1.72 -11.83 -15.23
C ARG A 570 2.48 -13.18 -15.27
N PRO A 571 3.83 -13.18 -15.19
CA PRO A 571 4.60 -14.42 -15.13
C PRO A 571 4.18 -15.29 -13.93
N ARG A 572 4.15 -16.61 -14.14
CA ARG A 572 3.85 -17.58 -13.08
C ARG A 572 5.04 -18.47 -12.86
N THR A 573 5.71 -18.26 -11.74
CA THR A 573 6.90 -19.00 -11.39
C THR A 573 6.72 -19.51 -9.97
N THR A 574 6.94 -20.81 -9.78
CA THR A 574 6.99 -21.41 -8.46
C THR A 574 8.36 -21.17 -7.86
N VAL A 575 8.43 -21.14 -6.53
CA VAL A 575 9.72 -21.05 -5.84
C VAL A 575 10.50 -22.36 -6.02
N ASN A 576 11.79 -22.23 -6.33
CA ASN A 576 12.70 -23.35 -6.45
C ASN A 576 13.93 -23.12 -5.55
N VAL A 577 13.82 -23.54 -4.30
CA VAL A 577 14.89 -23.46 -3.29
C VAL A 577 15.21 -24.88 -2.85
N ASN A 578 16.48 -25.22 -2.68
CA ASN A 578 16.92 -26.53 -2.18
C ASN A 578 17.50 -26.36 -0.77
N PHE A 579 16.75 -26.79 0.24
CA PHE A 579 17.14 -26.59 1.65
C PHE A 579 18.23 -27.55 2.09
N SER A 580 18.30 -28.75 1.52
CA SER A 580 19.41 -29.69 1.71
C SER A 580 20.73 -29.06 1.25
N ALA A 581 20.78 -28.47 0.05
CA ALA A 581 21.97 -27.79 -0.44
C ALA A 581 22.39 -26.60 0.43
N LEU A 582 21.41 -25.82 0.93
CA LEU A 582 21.67 -24.73 1.88
C LEU A 582 22.24 -25.25 3.20
N ALA A 583 21.72 -26.37 3.72
CA ALA A 583 22.19 -26.98 4.96
C ALA A 583 23.59 -27.61 4.78
N GLU A 584 23.86 -28.25 3.64
CA GLU A 584 25.18 -28.78 3.28
C GLU A 584 26.23 -27.66 3.21
N GLN A 585 25.90 -26.54 2.57
CA GLN A 585 26.78 -25.37 2.52
C GLN A 585 27.06 -24.79 3.92
N GLY A 586 26.04 -24.82 4.79
CA GLY A 586 26.16 -24.46 6.21
C GLY A 586 26.86 -25.51 7.09
N GLN A 587 27.35 -26.61 6.50
CA GLN A 587 28.03 -27.72 7.19
C GLN A 587 27.19 -28.39 8.28
N VAL A 588 25.86 -28.29 8.18
CA VAL A 588 24.90 -28.86 9.14
C VAL A 588 25.00 -30.39 9.15
N GLN A 589 25.07 -31.00 10.33
CA GLN A 589 25.13 -32.47 10.51
C GLN A 589 23.92 -33.04 11.25
N THR A 590 23.24 -32.21 12.06
CA THR A 590 22.17 -32.64 12.96
C THR A 590 20.91 -31.81 12.81
N ALA A 591 19.78 -32.32 13.31
CA ALA A 591 18.51 -31.59 13.34
C ALA A 591 18.62 -30.29 14.16
N GLU A 592 19.35 -30.31 15.28
CA GLU A 592 19.57 -29.13 16.12
C GLU A 592 20.34 -28.05 15.36
N GLU A 593 21.46 -28.41 14.72
CA GLU A 593 22.24 -27.49 13.89
C GLU A 593 21.43 -26.97 12.69
N ALA A 594 20.54 -27.78 12.11
CA ALA A 594 19.67 -27.35 11.01
C ALA A 594 18.69 -26.26 11.45
N VAL A 595 18.04 -26.45 12.61
CA VAL A 595 17.11 -25.47 13.17
C VAL A 595 17.83 -24.17 13.50
N ASP A 596 19.01 -24.25 14.11
CA ASP A 596 19.81 -23.06 14.45
C ASP A 596 20.31 -22.33 13.20
N TYR A 597 20.77 -23.08 12.20
CA TYR A 597 21.23 -22.53 10.93
C TYR A 597 20.11 -21.74 10.24
N PHE A 598 18.92 -22.34 10.08
CA PHE A 598 17.81 -21.66 9.44
C PHE A 598 17.21 -20.55 10.30
N ALA A 599 17.16 -20.70 11.63
CA ALA A 599 16.71 -19.64 12.53
C ALA A 599 17.62 -18.41 12.41
N ARG A 600 18.95 -18.60 12.46
CA ARG A 600 19.92 -17.51 12.30
C ARG A 600 19.86 -16.88 10.90
N ARG A 601 19.60 -17.68 9.87
CA ARG A 601 19.49 -17.19 8.49
C ARG A 601 18.26 -16.30 8.27
N PHE A 602 17.12 -16.67 8.86
CA PHE A 602 15.84 -16.05 8.53
C PHE A 602 15.34 -15.03 9.56
N LEU A 603 15.60 -15.25 10.84
CA LEU A 603 15.03 -14.45 11.92
C LEU A 603 15.95 -13.31 12.33
N SER A 604 15.36 -12.15 12.62
CA SER A 604 16.07 -11.01 13.24
C SER A 604 16.15 -11.14 14.76
N VAL A 605 15.33 -12.00 15.36
CA VAL A 605 15.25 -12.26 16.80
C VAL A 605 15.31 -13.78 17.00
N PRO A 606 16.08 -14.29 17.98
CA PRO A 606 16.16 -15.72 18.23
C PRO A 606 14.78 -16.31 18.59
N LEU A 607 14.57 -17.57 18.20
CA LEU A 607 13.40 -18.34 18.64
C LEU A 607 13.40 -18.45 20.17
N ALA A 608 12.23 -18.32 20.79
CA ALA A 608 12.08 -18.69 22.20
C ALA A 608 12.46 -20.16 22.42
N ASP A 609 13.17 -20.45 23.52
CA ASP A 609 13.73 -21.79 23.83
C ASP A 609 12.72 -22.93 23.67
N GLN A 610 11.49 -22.74 24.16
CA GLN A 610 10.42 -23.74 24.06
C GLN A 610 10.03 -24.02 22.60
N ARG A 611 10.00 -22.98 21.75
CA ARG A 611 9.66 -23.11 20.33
C ARG A 611 10.81 -23.75 19.56
N ARG A 612 12.05 -23.32 19.83
CA ARG A 612 13.25 -23.95 19.28
C ARG A 612 13.24 -25.45 19.58
N ALA A 613 13.06 -25.84 20.84
CA ALA A 613 13.00 -27.24 21.25
C ALA A 613 11.90 -28.02 20.51
N ALA A 614 10.70 -27.46 20.39
CA ALA A 614 9.60 -28.12 19.67
C ALA A 614 9.90 -28.34 18.17
N ILE A 615 10.59 -27.40 17.51
CA ILE A 615 10.97 -27.53 16.10
C ILE A 615 12.10 -28.56 15.95
N VAL A 616 13.06 -28.60 16.88
CA VAL A 616 14.12 -29.63 16.91
C VAL A 616 13.52 -31.03 17.11
N ASP A 617 12.58 -31.18 18.04
CA ASP A 617 11.88 -32.44 18.27
C ASP A 617 11.10 -32.89 17.03
N PHE A 618 10.43 -31.96 16.34
CA PHE A 618 9.75 -32.21 15.07
C PHE A 618 10.72 -32.76 14.00
N LEU A 619 11.82 -32.06 13.73
CA LEU A 619 12.76 -32.48 12.69
C LEU A 619 13.47 -33.79 13.04
N THR A 620 13.80 -33.98 14.33
CA THR A 620 14.37 -35.24 14.83
C THR A 620 13.38 -36.40 14.69
N GLY A 621 12.08 -36.15 14.87
CA GLY A 621 11.02 -37.13 14.64
C GLY A 621 10.88 -37.55 13.18
N GLU A 622 11.03 -36.60 12.23
CA GLU A 622 10.92 -36.88 10.78
C GLU A 622 12.15 -37.62 10.23
N LEU A 623 13.37 -37.29 10.69
CA LEU A 623 14.62 -37.80 10.10
C LEU A 623 15.44 -38.75 10.99
N GLY A 624 15.11 -38.88 12.28
CA GLY A 624 15.87 -39.68 13.24
C GLY A 624 17.18 -39.02 13.69
N GLY A 625 18.16 -39.83 14.12
CA GLY A 625 19.42 -39.37 14.72
C GLY A 625 20.70 -39.81 14.00
N LYS A 626 21.43 -38.80 13.47
CA LYS A 626 22.82 -38.69 12.97
C LYS A 626 23.29 -39.55 11.76
N PRO A 627 24.14 -38.96 10.88
CA PRO A 627 24.10 -37.59 10.33
C PRO A 627 22.90 -37.42 9.39
N LEU A 628 22.47 -36.19 9.12
CA LEU A 628 21.45 -35.94 8.11
C LEU A 628 21.94 -36.43 6.74
N ASP A 629 21.12 -37.22 6.05
CA ASP A 629 21.41 -37.71 4.70
C ASP A 629 20.75 -36.81 3.66
N PHE A 630 21.48 -35.82 3.17
CA PHE A 630 21.00 -34.86 2.19
C PHE A 630 20.76 -35.46 0.79
N THR A 631 21.13 -36.71 0.55
CA THR A 631 20.82 -37.41 -0.71
C THR A 631 19.37 -37.90 -0.76
N GLN A 632 18.67 -37.95 0.38
CA GLN A 632 17.30 -38.41 0.47
C GLN A 632 16.29 -37.29 0.25
N ALA A 633 15.29 -37.53 -0.59
CA ALA A 633 14.17 -36.62 -0.80
C ALA A 633 13.40 -36.31 0.50
N ALA A 634 13.33 -37.27 1.42
CA ALA A 634 12.70 -37.08 2.74
C ALA A 634 13.40 -36.01 3.57
N THR A 635 14.73 -35.89 3.47
CA THR A 635 15.51 -34.85 4.15
C THR A 635 15.13 -33.46 3.65
N GLU A 636 15.07 -33.27 2.32
CA GLU A 636 14.64 -32.01 1.73
C GLU A 636 13.21 -31.64 2.15
N GLU A 637 12.28 -32.61 2.15
CA GLU A 637 10.90 -32.38 2.58
C GLU A 637 10.79 -31.98 4.06
N ALA A 638 11.51 -32.67 4.95
CA ALA A 638 11.52 -32.37 6.38
C ALA A 638 12.17 -31.01 6.69
N LEU A 639 13.28 -30.67 6.01
CA LEU A 639 13.92 -29.36 6.14
C LEU A 639 13.01 -28.24 5.64
N ARG A 640 12.32 -28.46 4.51
CA ARG A 640 11.33 -27.51 3.98
C ARG A 640 10.17 -27.26 4.95
N ARG A 641 9.62 -28.32 5.57
CA ARG A 641 8.60 -28.19 6.63
C ARG A 641 9.15 -27.46 7.86
N THR A 642 10.40 -27.71 8.22
CA THR A 642 11.09 -27.01 9.32
C THR A 642 11.21 -25.51 9.04
N VAL A 643 11.62 -25.13 7.82
CA VAL A 643 11.68 -23.72 7.40
C VAL A 643 10.29 -23.09 7.40
N HIS A 644 9.24 -23.80 6.99
CA HIS A 644 7.87 -23.32 7.12
C HIS A 644 7.50 -22.98 8.57
N LEU A 645 7.86 -23.83 9.55
CA LEU A 645 7.62 -23.57 10.97
C LEU A 645 8.39 -22.33 11.47
N ILE A 646 9.64 -22.16 11.05
CA ILE A 646 10.47 -21.00 11.40
C ILE A 646 9.88 -19.70 10.84
N LEU A 647 9.55 -19.68 9.55
CA LEU A 647 9.00 -18.50 8.87
C LEU A 647 7.54 -18.20 9.26
N SER A 648 6.84 -19.15 9.88
CA SER A 648 5.50 -18.92 10.43
C SER A 648 5.53 -18.47 11.89
N ALA A 649 6.71 -18.39 12.50
CA ALA A 649 6.84 -18.01 13.89
C ALA A 649 6.57 -16.50 14.10
N PRO A 650 6.04 -16.11 15.27
CA PRO A 650 5.95 -14.71 15.70
C PRO A 650 7.24 -13.90 15.53
N GLU A 651 8.41 -14.47 15.79
CA GLU A 651 9.70 -13.78 15.67
C GLU A 651 9.98 -13.38 14.22
N TYR A 652 9.52 -14.16 13.24
CA TYR A 652 9.72 -13.82 11.84
C TYR A 652 8.88 -12.62 11.39
N GLN A 653 7.80 -12.30 12.12
CA GLN A 653 6.95 -11.15 11.82
C GLN A 653 7.65 -9.83 12.18
N LEU A 654 8.73 -9.90 12.96
CA LEU A 654 9.48 -8.75 13.47
C LEU A 654 10.67 -8.44 12.56
N GLY A 655 10.90 -7.17 12.26
CA GLY A 655 11.97 -6.67 11.40
C GLY A 655 12.77 -5.54 12.02
#